data_AF-A0A8J1MHQ5-F1
#
_entry.id   AF-A0A8J1MHQ5-F1
#
_cell.length_a   1.000
_cell.length_b   1.000
_cell.length_c   1.000
_cell.angle_alpha   90.00
_cell.angle_beta   90.00
_cell.angle_gamma   90.00
#
_symmetry.space_group_name_H-M   'P 1'
#
loop_
_entity.id
_entity.type
_entity.pdbx_description
1 polymer ?
#
loop_
_entity_poly.entity_id
_entity_poly.type
_entity_poly.pdbx_seq_one_letter_code
_entity_poly.pdbx_strand_id
1 'polypeptide(L)'
;MGQFIRTPLTCLGGFEVWEGSWEQEYSKKTTQTPSLHVVPGQASCSGESKIYYRISIQLKEALYKIEDADNRPKRNNVRICGLPESITDDEDPPRDIILRQNFHQCAQEVLQKLGLADSSSQTNLQNKLTPLWKEAKAGSPKPGLTPYTFSCKKMALASGHWVQKDVLGDPPTPRHGHALAVAGNIAFIFGGCATSRSLDEEPMYLNDFYMLSISQSDLTWEVIPQNGHIPSPREGHSMCVVKRKIYLFGGRSEQNANESLSGMYAFDLGTLEWKKLIANGKAPATLWHSVAAVDENIFVFGGLCHGKIMDDLSIFNTVSESWVPIKTTGSIPDARMGHAFATVGQQIYMFGGCSSAFDYNTDVYVLDTATLIWKLCDVKGEKPSGRKNHTFTAHHDKDIYLFGGFQESEHGTKMLKYDVMKLSLAKMKWKRPLYFGIPPACRYGHTAFVLHSHLFVFGGKNEDGDFNDVMGMKLINPSDRQPIMKDILIECGIQGISNGFTPTKIPKVKYELSEPEPPRNISPALFTEIKACNYISARNEAMGKITMAFDLLDTEFKKLDLERTRFAQSQAAFQQEKQAFNKQYQIQQQEVQEMLEKHKLQNEAWLKARAEENDKERMEISKLREEILLEQKKIKEEQQAIEKRNQQLMSIMQQFKGM
;
A
#
# COMPACT_ATOMS: atom_id res chain seq x y z
N MET A 1 -29.74 9.38 61.27
CA MET A 1 -30.74 10.14 60.48
C MET A 1 -30.69 9.58 59.06
N GLY A 2 -31.75 9.16 58.37
CA GLY A 2 -33.17 8.96 58.69
C GLY A 2 -33.87 8.60 57.37
N GLN A 3 -34.12 7.32 57.10
CA GLN A 3 -35.42 6.63 57.25
C GLN A 3 -36.58 7.13 56.35
N PHE A 4 -36.92 6.27 55.36
CA PHE A 4 -38.27 6.02 54.81
C PHE A 4 -38.95 7.14 53.95
N ILE A 5 -39.94 6.87 53.08
CA ILE A 5 -40.85 5.69 52.97
C ILE A 5 -41.38 5.40 51.54
N ARG A 6 -41.65 4.11 51.24
CA ARG A 6 -42.62 3.51 50.26
C ARG A 6 -42.48 3.63 48.72
N THR A 7 -42.12 2.46 48.15
CA THR A 7 -42.67 1.71 46.98
C THR A 7 -44.18 1.34 47.18
N PRO A 8 -44.89 0.44 46.44
CA PRO A 8 -44.55 -0.53 45.35
C PRO A 8 -45.43 -0.34 44.06
N LEU A 9 -45.54 -1.19 43.03
CA LEU A 9 -45.42 -2.66 42.83
C LEU A 9 -44.39 -3.15 41.77
N THR A 10 -44.79 -3.99 40.81
CA THR A 10 -44.08 -5.22 40.36
C THR A 10 -44.23 -5.43 38.82
N CYS A 11 -43.64 -6.40 38.09
CA CYS A 11 -43.25 -7.81 38.33
C CYS A 11 -41.88 -8.18 37.70
N LEU A 12 -41.06 -9.06 38.29
CA LEU A 12 -41.02 -10.55 38.29
C LEU A 12 -40.86 -11.18 36.89
N GLY A 13 -39.88 -12.06 36.59
CA GLY A 13 -38.72 -12.61 37.36
C GLY A 13 -37.45 -12.67 36.48
N GLY A 14 -36.27 -13.17 36.90
CA GLY A 14 -35.94 -14.23 37.88
C GLY A 14 -35.90 -15.59 37.17
N PHE A 15 -34.89 -16.48 37.27
CA PHE A 15 -33.75 -16.67 38.20
C PHE A 15 -32.50 -17.17 37.40
N GLU A 16 -31.28 -16.71 37.68
CA GLU A 16 -30.20 -17.31 38.53
C GLU A 16 -29.39 -18.50 37.96
N VAL A 17 -28.13 -18.56 38.44
CA VAL A 17 -27.02 -19.44 38.06
C VAL A 17 -27.17 -20.85 38.65
N TRP A 18 -26.61 -21.88 37.99
CA TRP A 18 -26.10 -23.08 38.66
C TRP A 18 -24.76 -23.55 38.04
N GLU A 19 -23.90 -24.15 38.86
CA GLU A 19 -22.64 -24.76 38.44
C GLU A 19 -22.85 -26.22 37.99
N GLY A 20 -21.91 -26.81 37.25
CA GLY A 20 -21.93 -28.24 36.95
C GLY A 20 -20.92 -28.69 35.90
N SER A 21 -19.87 -29.40 36.33
CA SER A 21 -19.02 -30.21 35.45
C SER A 21 -19.70 -31.53 35.08
N TRP A 22 -19.23 -32.22 34.04
CA TRP A 22 -18.79 -33.62 34.03
C TRP A 22 -18.71 -34.20 32.60
N GLU A 23 -17.91 -35.25 32.50
CA GLU A 23 -17.29 -35.84 31.32
C GLU A 23 -18.20 -36.69 30.40
N GLN A 24 -17.67 -36.98 29.20
CA GLN A 24 -17.73 -38.26 28.46
C GLN A 24 -19.05 -39.10 28.42
N GLU A 25 -19.56 -39.39 27.22
CA GLU A 25 -19.24 -40.67 26.53
C GLU A 25 -19.78 -40.77 25.08
N TYR A 26 -19.31 -41.78 24.34
CA TYR A 26 -19.80 -42.19 23.01
C TYR A 26 -21.06 -43.08 23.11
N SER A 27 -21.91 -43.14 22.06
CA SER A 27 -22.26 -44.41 21.35
C SER A 27 -23.60 -44.43 20.54
N LYS A 28 -23.47 -44.55 19.20
CA LYS A 28 -24.29 -45.36 18.26
C LYS A 28 -25.80 -45.07 17.99
N LYS A 29 -26.08 -44.86 16.69
CA LYS A 29 -27.31 -45.24 15.92
C LYS A 29 -28.59 -44.44 16.28
N THR A 30 -29.62 -44.33 15.44
CA THR A 30 -30.06 -45.22 14.33
C THR A 30 -30.63 -44.44 13.14
N THR A 31 -30.81 -45.11 11.99
CA THR A 31 -31.41 -44.59 10.75
C THR A 31 -32.89 -44.22 10.86
N GLN A 32 -33.29 -43.09 10.27
CA GLN A 32 -34.59 -42.95 9.60
C GLN A 32 -34.57 -41.79 8.58
N THR A 33 -35.23 -42.00 7.43
CA THR A 33 -35.46 -40.99 6.38
C THR A 33 -36.93 -40.60 6.33
N PRO A 34 -37.27 -39.31 6.25
CA PRO A 34 -38.55 -38.84 5.72
C PRO A 34 -38.40 -38.37 4.27
N SER A 35 -39.34 -38.74 3.41
CA SER A 35 -39.46 -38.22 2.04
C SER A 35 -40.32 -36.95 2.03
N LEU A 36 -40.04 -36.04 1.07
CA LEU A 36 -40.87 -34.85 0.84
C LEU A 36 -40.91 -34.55 -0.66
N HIS A 37 -42.10 -34.54 -1.25
CA HIS A 37 -42.31 -34.21 -2.66
C HIS A 37 -42.18 -32.70 -2.90
N VAL A 38 -41.56 -32.33 -4.02
CA VAL A 38 -41.56 -30.95 -4.53
C VAL A 38 -41.97 -30.96 -6.01
N VAL A 39 -42.83 -30.03 -6.38
CA VAL A 39 -43.38 -29.85 -7.75
C VAL A 39 -42.34 -29.12 -8.62
N PRO A 40 -42.14 -29.48 -9.90
CA PRO A 40 -41.10 -28.89 -10.73
C PRO A 40 -41.38 -27.42 -11.10
N GLY A 41 -40.50 -26.52 -10.66
CA GLY A 41 -40.39 -25.12 -11.10
C GLY A 41 -39.00 -24.84 -11.71
N GLN A 42 -38.91 -23.87 -12.62
CA GLN A 42 -37.70 -23.62 -13.42
C GLN A 42 -36.69 -22.70 -12.71
N ALA A 43 -35.40 -23.08 -12.71
CA ALA A 43 -34.22 -22.22 -13.00
C ALA A 43 -32.90 -22.93 -12.62
N SER A 44 -32.16 -23.47 -13.60
CA SER A 44 -30.92 -24.22 -13.34
C SER A 44 -29.65 -23.53 -13.90
N CYS A 45 -29.12 -22.55 -13.17
CA CYS A 45 -27.85 -21.87 -13.51
C CYS A 45 -27.00 -21.56 -12.25
N SER A 46 -26.56 -22.58 -11.51
CA SER A 46 -25.72 -22.42 -10.31
C SER A 46 -24.55 -23.41 -10.18
N GLY A 47 -24.33 -24.27 -11.19
CA GLY A 47 -23.28 -25.30 -11.17
C GLY A 47 -21.93 -24.85 -11.73
N GLU A 48 -21.91 -24.16 -12.87
CA GLU A 48 -20.68 -23.95 -13.67
C GLU A 48 -19.59 -23.16 -12.94
N SER A 49 -19.94 -22.05 -12.28
CA SER A 49 -18.95 -21.22 -11.55
C SER A 49 -18.27 -21.99 -10.41
N LYS A 50 -19.01 -22.89 -9.75
CA LYS A 50 -18.48 -23.78 -8.68
C LYS A 50 -17.59 -24.89 -9.27
N ILE A 51 -17.79 -25.27 -10.54
CA ILE A 51 -16.91 -26.19 -11.28
C ILE A 51 -15.62 -25.49 -11.72
N TYR A 52 -15.69 -24.31 -12.36
CA TYR A 52 -14.49 -23.57 -12.78
C TYR A 52 -13.58 -23.20 -11.61
N TYR A 53 -14.15 -22.81 -10.46
CA TYR A 53 -13.38 -22.54 -9.25
C TYR A 53 -12.66 -23.80 -8.74
N ARG A 54 -13.35 -24.95 -8.66
CA ARG A 54 -12.75 -26.25 -8.28
C ARG A 54 -11.66 -26.71 -9.26
N ILE A 55 -11.87 -26.55 -10.57
CA ILE A 55 -10.87 -26.89 -11.60
C ILE A 55 -9.65 -25.98 -11.48
N SER A 56 -9.82 -24.69 -11.17
CA SER A 56 -8.68 -23.78 -10.94
C SER A 56 -7.81 -24.17 -9.74
N ILE A 57 -8.42 -24.76 -8.70
CA ILE A 57 -7.71 -25.32 -7.54
C ILE A 57 -6.98 -26.61 -7.93
N GLN A 58 -7.66 -27.54 -8.61
CA GLN A 58 -7.07 -28.81 -9.05
C GLN A 58 -5.93 -28.63 -10.07
N LEU A 59 -6.00 -27.61 -10.94
CA LEU A 59 -4.90 -27.26 -11.84
C LEU A 59 -3.68 -26.72 -11.09
N LYS A 60 -3.88 -25.89 -10.04
CA LYS A 60 -2.78 -25.45 -9.16
C LYS A 60 -2.16 -26.62 -8.39
N GLU A 61 -2.97 -27.54 -7.89
CA GLU A 61 -2.47 -28.78 -7.27
C GLU A 61 -1.71 -29.68 -8.25
N ALA A 62 -2.10 -29.71 -9.53
CA ALA A 62 -1.43 -30.51 -10.55
C ALA A 62 -0.07 -29.92 -10.94
N LEU A 63 0.02 -28.60 -11.09
CA LEU A 63 1.26 -27.89 -11.41
C LEU A 63 2.33 -28.10 -10.33
N TYR A 64 1.98 -27.87 -9.06
CA TYR A 64 2.89 -28.09 -7.91
C TYR A 64 3.40 -29.54 -7.80
N LYS A 65 2.63 -30.53 -8.28
CA LYS A 65 3.01 -31.95 -8.29
C LYS A 65 3.86 -32.36 -9.50
N ILE A 66 3.94 -31.51 -10.54
CA ILE A 66 4.82 -31.71 -11.69
C ILE A 66 6.19 -31.08 -11.41
N GLU A 67 6.23 -29.94 -10.72
CA GLU A 67 7.49 -29.28 -10.33
C GLU A 67 8.30 -30.08 -9.29
N ASP A 68 7.65 -30.85 -8.40
CA ASP A 68 8.31 -31.73 -7.41
C ASP A 68 8.82 -33.06 -8.02
N ALA A 69 8.67 -33.27 -9.34
CA ALA A 69 9.04 -34.52 -10.03
C ALA A 69 10.32 -34.42 -10.87
N ASP A 70 10.78 -33.22 -11.24
CA ASP A 70 11.93 -33.04 -12.14
C ASP A 70 13.22 -32.76 -11.34
N ASN A 71 14.13 -33.74 -11.35
CA ASN A 71 15.03 -34.00 -10.22
C ASN A 71 16.31 -33.14 -10.21
N ARG A 72 16.15 -31.83 -9.94
CA ARG A 72 17.23 -30.83 -9.77
C ARG A 72 17.28 -30.29 -8.33
N PRO A 73 18.41 -29.73 -7.85
CA PRO A 73 18.62 -29.49 -6.42
C PRO A 73 17.59 -28.53 -5.78
N LYS A 74 17.06 -28.98 -4.63
CA LYS A 74 15.75 -28.59 -4.09
C LYS A 74 15.64 -27.13 -3.63
N ARG A 75 14.50 -26.50 -3.94
CA ARG A 75 13.91 -25.37 -3.21
C ARG A 75 12.42 -25.65 -2.95
N ASN A 76 12.02 -25.55 -1.68
CA ASN A 76 10.63 -25.41 -1.19
C ASN A 76 9.61 -26.49 -1.62
N ASN A 77 9.55 -27.61 -0.88
CA ASN A 77 8.36 -28.48 -0.88
C ASN A 77 7.23 -27.86 -0.03
N VAL A 78 6.07 -27.62 -0.63
CA VAL A 78 4.85 -27.16 0.07
C VAL A 78 3.85 -28.31 0.18
N ARG A 79 3.27 -28.52 1.37
CA ARG A 79 2.10 -29.39 1.60
C ARG A 79 0.91 -28.53 2.03
N ILE A 80 -0.27 -28.82 1.50
CA ILE A 80 -1.52 -28.12 1.83
C ILE A 80 -2.54 -29.15 2.38
N CYS A 81 -3.31 -28.74 3.39
CA CYS A 81 -4.39 -29.54 3.99
C CYS A 81 -5.69 -28.72 4.09
N GLY A 82 -6.83 -29.42 4.06
CA GLY A 82 -8.10 -28.94 4.64
C GLY A 82 -8.97 -28.02 3.77
N LEU A 83 -10.18 -28.48 3.44
CA LEU A 83 -11.32 -27.66 3.03
C LEU A 83 -12.30 -27.52 4.21
N PRO A 84 -12.87 -26.32 4.45
CA PRO A 84 -14.13 -26.16 5.17
C PRO A 84 -15.28 -25.73 4.24
N GLU A 85 -16.51 -25.79 4.75
CA GLU A 85 -17.74 -25.78 3.94
C GLU A 85 -18.50 -24.44 3.94
N SER A 86 -19.38 -24.29 2.94
CA SER A 86 -20.37 -23.21 2.74
C SER A 86 -19.85 -21.79 2.42
N ILE A 87 -20.39 -21.22 1.33
CA ILE A 87 -20.38 -19.79 0.98
C ILE A 87 -21.76 -19.49 0.40
N THR A 88 -22.39 -18.39 0.81
CA THR A 88 -23.72 -17.96 0.37
C THR A 88 -23.68 -17.29 -1.01
N ASP A 89 -24.70 -17.55 -1.84
CA ASP A 89 -24.78 -17.05 -3.22
C ASP A 89 -25.39 -15.62 -3.29
N ASP A 90 -24.62 -14.62 -3.74
CA ASP A 90 -25.12 -13.29 -4.16
C ASP A 90 -24.06 -12.58 -5.04
N GLU A 91 -24.10 -12.74 -6.37
CA GLU A 91 -23.07 -12.26 -7.31
C GLU A 91 -23.65 -11.73 -8.64
N ASP A 92 -22.98 -10.71 -9.20
CA ASP A 92 -23.50 -9.82 -10.26
C ASP A 92 -22.89 -10.17 -11.65
N PRO A 93 -23.68 -10.44 -12.72
CA PRO A 93 -23.19 -11.04 -13.96
C PRO A 93 -21.99 -10.38 -14.70
N PRO A 94 -21.70 -9.06 -14.60
CA PRO A 94 -20.51 -8.48 -15.23
C PRO A 94 -19.17 -9.05 -14.72
N ARG A 95 -19.14 -9.67 -13.53
CA ARG A 95 -17.92 -10.20 -12.90
C ARG A 95 -17.41 -11.49 -13.58
N ASP A 96 -18.32 -12.33 -14.09
CA ASP A 96 -17.99 -13.65 -14.66
C ASP A 96 -17.10 -13.55 -15.92
N ILE A 97 -17.30 -12.53 -16.76
CA ILE A 97 -16.48 -12.31 -17.97
C ILE A 97 -15.02 -12.03 -17.60
N ILE A 98 -14.78 -11.17 -16.60
CA ILE A 98 -13.42 -10.81 -16.15
C ILE A 98 -12.74 -12.00 -15.45
N LEU A 99 -13.50 -12.81 -14.68
CA LEU A 99 -12.99 -14.04 -14.08
C LEU A 99 -12.56 -15.06 -15.15
N ARG A 100 -13.35 -15.23 -16.22
CA ARG A 100 -13.01 -16.09 -17.36
C ARG A 100 -11.77 -15.57 -18.14
N GLN A 101 -11.58 -14.26 -18.26
CA GLN A 101 -10.39 -13.65 -18.86
C GLN A 101 -9.14 -13.89 -18.00
N ASN A 102 -9.20 -13.61 -16.70
CA ASN A 102 -8.09 -13.87 -15.77
C ASN A 102 -7.72 -15.37 -15.72
N PHE A 103 -8.69 -16.28 -15.86
CA PHE A 103 -8.44 -17.71 -16.03
C PHE A 103 -7.69 -18.04 -17.33
N HIS A 104 -8.06 -17.40 -18.45
CA HIS A 104 -7.40 -17.62 -19.73
C HIS A 104 -5.93 -17.13 -19.72
N GLN A 105 -5.68 -15.93 -19.18
CA GLN A 105 -4.34 -15.37 -19.03
C GLN A 105 -3.46 -16.23 -18.11
N CYS A 106 -4.00 -16.67 -16.97
CA CYS A 106 -3.30 -17.59 -16.06
C CYS A 106 -2.97 -18.94 -16.72
N ALA A 107 -3.84 -19.46 -17.59
CA ALA A 107 -3.58 -20.68 -18.35
C ALA A 107 -2.51 -20.49 -19.44
N GLN A 108 -2.48 -19.32 -20.09
CA GLN A 108 -1.44 -18.97 -21.07
C GLN A 108 -0.06 -18.82 -20.41
N GLU A 109 0.04 -18.10 -19.27
CA GLU A 109 1.29 -17.99 -18.52
C GLU A 109 1.82 -19.36 -18.05
N VAL A 110 0.94 -20.27 -17.62
CA VAL A 110 1.29 -21.64 -17.26
C VAL A 110 1.87 -22.40 -18.46
N LEU A 111 1.22 -22.32 -19.62
CA LEU A 111 1.72 -22.97 -20.85
C LEU A 111 3.07 -22.38 -21.30
N GLN A 112 3.29 -21.08 -21.07
CA GLN A 112 4.54 -20.38 -21.40
C GLN A 112 5.68 -20.73 -20.44
N LYS A 113 5.40 -20.81 -19.13
CA LYS A 113 6.40 -21.15 -18.08
C LYS A 113 6.81 -22.62 -18.10
N LEU A 114 5.96 -23.53 -18.60
CA LEU A 114 6.26 -24.96 -18.70
C LEU A 114 7.26 -25.34 -19.82
N GLY A 115 7.63 -24.42 -20.73
CA GLY A 115 8.79 -24.58 -21.62
C GLY A 115 8.76 -25.76 -22.61
N LEU A 116 7.61 -26.39 -22.86
CA LEU A 116 7.50 -27.62 -23.66
C LEU A 116 7.62 -27.36 -25.18
N ALA A 117 8.86 -27.18 -25.64
CA ALA A 117 9.24 -27.07 -27.04
C ALA A 117 9.27 -28.44 -27.77
N ASP A 118 8.20 -29.24 -27.68
CA ASP A 118 8.00 -30.38 -28.60
C ASP A 118 6.51 -30.66 -28.92
N SER A 119 6.26 -30.89 -30.21
CA SER A 119 4.97 -31.12 -30.86
C SER A 119 4.23 -32.37 -30.37
N SER A 120 4.95 -33.38 -29.88
CA SER A 120 4.39 -34.63 -29.37
C SER A 120 3.57 -34.44 -28.08
N SER A 121 3.94 -33.46 -27.25
CA SER A 121 3.39 -33.25 -25.91
C SER A 121 2.05 -32.51 -25.93
N GLN A 122 1.85 -31.56 -26.84
CA GLN A 122 0.60 -30.80 -26.98
C GLN A 122 -0.60 -31.73 -27.21
N THR A 123 -0.48 -32.67 -28.16
CA THR A 123 -1.51 -33.64 -28.52
C THR A 123 -1.99 -34.45 -27.31
N ASN A 124 -1.09 -34.81 -26.40
CA ASN A 124 -1.41 -35.63 -25.23
C ASN A 124 -2.14 -34.84 -24.13
N LEU A 125 -1.81 -33.55 -23.96
CA LEU A 125 -2.56 -32.66 -23.06
C LEU A 125 -3.95 -32.31 -23.63
N GLN A 126 -4.02 -32.06 -24.94
CA GLN A 126 -5.25 -31.74 -25.66
C GLN A 126 -6.23 -32.92 -25.72
N ASN A 127 -5.72 -34.16 -25.80
CA ASN A 127 -6.49 -35.40 -25.65
C ASN A 127 -6.98 -35.67 -24.21
N LYS A 128 -6.31 -35.13 -23.18
CA LYS A 128 -6.76 -35.19 -21.78
C LYS A 128 -7.76 -34.09 -21.41
N LEU A 129 -7.75 -32.95 -22.10
CA LEU A 129 -8.68 -31.84 -21.88
C LEU A 129 -9.98 -31.97 -22.70
N THR A 130 -9.99 -32.71 -23.80
CA THR A 130 -11.16 -32.90 -24.67
C THR A 130 -12.38 -33.58 -24.02
N PRO A 131 -12.25 -34.52 -23.05
CA PRO A 131 -13.41 -35.05 -22.31
C PRO A 131 -14.16 -33.96 -21.53
N LEU A 132 -13.43 -33.14 -20.75
CA LEU A 132 -14.00 -32.02 -19.98
C LEU A 132 -14.67 -30.97 -20.88
N TRP A 133 -14.11 -30.74 -22.08
CA TRP A 133 -14.71 -29.88 -23.11
C TRP A 133 -15.95 -30.45 -23.80
N LYS A 134 -16.23 -31.76 -23.70
CA LYS A 134 -17.48 -32.34 -24.22
C LYS A 134 -18.64 -32.14 -23.25
N GLU A 135 -18.42 -32.27 -21.95
CA GLU A 135 -19.45 -32.01 -20.94
C GLU A 135 -19.87 -30.53 -20.94
N ALA A 136 -18.90 -29.61 -21.04
CA ALA A 136 -19.15 -28.17 -21.20
C ALA A 136 -19.89 -27.78 -22.50
N LYS A 137 -20.08 -28.70 -23.46
CA LYS A 137 -20.88 -28.48 -24.68
C LYS A 137 -22.28 -29.11 -24.64
N ALA A 138 -22.61 -29.91 -23.62
CA ALA A 138 -23.92 -30.52 -23.49
C ALA A 138 -25.03 -29.50 -23.13
N GLY A 139 -24.66 -28.39 -22.49
CA GLY A 139 -25.56 -27.27 -22.17
C GLY A 139 -25.67 -26.25 -23.30
N SER A 140 -26.40 -26.56 -24.38
CA SER A 140 -26.77 -25.55 -25.39
C SER A 140 -28.27 -25.62 -25.75
N PRO A 141 -28.96 -24.47 -25.99
CA PRO A 141 -30.42 -24.46 -26.13
C PRO A 141 -30.91 -25.01 -27.48
N LYS A 142 -32.17 -25.46 -27.52
CA LYS A 142 -32.85 -25.85 -28.77
C LYS A 142 -32.92 -24.66 -29.74
N PRO A 143 -32.75 -24.86 -31.06
CA PRO A 143 -32.86 -23.79 -32.05
C PRO A 143 -34.32 -23.34 -32.18
N GLY A 144 -34.60 -22.05 -31.95
CA GLY A 144 -35.97 -21.54 -32.02
C GLY A 144 -36.26 -20.22 -31.31
N LEU A 145 -35.27 -19.34 -31.12
CA LEU A 145 -35.47 -17.99 -30.60
C LEU A 145 -34.63 -16.98 -31.39
N THR A 146 -35.17 -15.78 -31.58
CA THR A 146 -34.55 -14.66 -32.31
C THR A 146 -33.24 -14.19 -31.65
N PRO A 147 -32.29 -13.61 -32.41
CA PRO A 147 -31.01 -13.15 -31.86
C PRO A 147 -31.22 -12.02 -30.84
N TYR A 148 -31.07 -12.35 -29.56
CA TYR A 148 -31.07 -11.37 -28.48
C TYR A 148 -29.85 -10.45 -28.61
N THR A 149 -30.07 -9.21 -29.06
CA THR A 149 -29.07 -8.16 -29.01
C THR A 149 -28.75 -7.85 -27.54
N PHE A 150 -27.59 -8.31 -27.06
CA PHE A 150 -27.12 -8.04 -25.70
C PHE A 150 -26.87 -6.53 -25.52
N SER A 151 -27.89 -5.83 -24.99
CA SER A 151 -27.75 -4.45 -24.52
C SER A 151 -26.87 -4.44 -23.28
N CYS A 152 -25.56 -4.26 -23.47
CA CYS A 152 -24.57 -4.27 -22.41
C CYS A 152 -24.69 -3.01 -21.52
N LYS A 153 -25.67 -3.03 -20.60
CA LYS A 153 -25.94 -1.95 -19.66
C LYS A 153 -24.84 -1.90 -18.59
N LYS A 154 -23.78 -1.15 -18.91
CA LYS A 154 -22.58 -0.86 -18.10
C LYS A 154 -21.61 -2.05 -17.96
N MET A 155 -20.64 -2.14 -18.86
CA MET A 155 -19.35 -2.74 -18.51
C MET A 155 -18.73 -1.98 -17.33
N ALA A 156 -18.39 -2.69 -16.27
CA ALA A 156 -17.69 -2.13 -15.12
C ALA A 156 -16.19 -2.04 -15.42
N LEU A 157 -15.76 -0.91 -15.99
CA LEU A 157 -14.37 -0.73 -16.43
C LEU A 157 -13.39 -0.80 -15.25
N ALA A 158 -12.30 -1.56 -15.43
CA ALA A 158 -11.28 -1.81 -14.42
C ALA A 158 -10.68 -0.53 -13.82
N SER A 159 -10.21 -0.66 -12.58
CA SER A 159 -9.61 0.43 -11.78
C SER A 159 -8.11 0.27 -11.58
N GLY A 160 -7.55 -0.86 -11.99
CA GLY A 160 -6.11 -1.13 -11.96
C GLY A 160 -5.73 -2.30 -12.86
N HIS A 161 -4.44 -2.45 -13.13
CA HIS A 161 -3.87 -3.62 -13.80
C HIS A 161 -2.53 -3.96 -13.12
N TRP A 162 -2.41 -5.19 -12.62
CA TRP A 162 -1.15 -5.73 -12.09
C TRP A 162 -0.20 -6.04 -13.24
N VAL A 163 0.96 -5.41 -13.20
CA VAL A 163 2.04 -5.52 -14.18
C VAL A 163 3.27 -6.04 -13.45
N GLN A 164 3.78 -7.19 -13.87
CA GLN A 164 5.15 -7.56 -13.53
C GLN A 164 6.08 -6.66 -14.35
N LYS A 165 6.82 -5.78 -13.67
CA LYS A 165 7.88 -4.99 -14.27
C LYS A 165 9.20 -5.75 -14.20
N ASP A 166 10.08 -5.49 -15.16
CA ASP A 166 11.47 -5.90 -15.05
C ASP A 166 12.17 -5.10 -13.93
N VAL A 167 12.99 -5.82 -13.16
CA VAL A 167 13.70 -5.32 -11.99
C VAL A 167 15.19 -5.57 -12.20
N LEU A 168 15.96 -4.49 -12.16
CA LEU A 168 17.41 -4.47 -12.36
C LEU A 168 18.13 -4.29 -11.02
N GLY A 169 19.41 -4.70 -10.96
CA GLY A 169 20.21 -4.67 -9.74
C GLY A 169 19.87 -5.80 -8.77
N ASP A 170 20.68 -5.95 -7.72
CA ASP A 170 20.49 -6.99 -6.72
C ASP A 170 19.36 -6.62 -5.74
N PRO A 171 18.25 -7.39 -5.67
CA PRO A 171 17.14 -7.10 -4.78
C PRO A 171 17.52 -7.39 -3.32
N PRO A 172 16.89 -6.71 -2.34
CA PRO A 172 17.06 -7.03 -0.94
C PRO A 172 16.69 -8.49 -0.64
N THR A 173 17.30 -9.04 0.42
CA THR A 173 16.91 -10.37 0.93
C THR A 173 15.43 -10.42 1.31
N PRO A 174 14.75 -11.59 1.16
CA PRO A 174 13.36 -11.76 1.59
C PRO A 174 13.13 -11.35 3.04
N ARG A 175 12.13 -10.49 3.26
CA ARG A 175 11.94 -9.81 4.56
C ARG A 175 10.51 -9.33 4.81
N HIS A 176 10.16 -9.24 6.09
CA HIS A 176 8.98 -8.54 6.59
C HIS A 176 9.36 -7.49 7.65
N GLY A 177 8.44 -6.59 7.99
CA GLY A 177 8.62 -5.62 9.07
C GLY A 177 9.70 -4.57 8.79
N HIS A 178 10.16 -4.44 7.54
CA HIS A 178 11.01 -3.35 7.07
C HIS A 178 10.19 -2.07 6.91
N ALA A 179 10.85 -0.91 6.99
CA ALA A 179 10.21 0.38 6.73
C ALA A 179 10.57 0.89 5.33
N LEU A 180 9.67 1.69 4.73
CA LEU A 180 9.84 2.30 3.42
C LEU A 180 9.42 3.77 3.46
N ALA A 181 10.25 4.64 2.88
CA ALA A 181 9.96 6.07 2.74
C ALA A 181 10.29 6.55 1.31
N VAL A 182 9.44 7.39 0.70
CA VAL A 182 9.59 7.83 -0.70
C VAL A 182 10.02 9.29 -0.74
N ALA A 183 11.11 9.58 -1.46
CA ALA A 183 11.55 10.95 -1.76
C ALA A 183 11.72 11.12 -3.28
N GLY A 184 10.88 11.99 -3.88
CA GLY A 184 10.83 12.14 -5.33
C GLY A 184 10.51 10.83 -6.03
N ASN A 185 11.39 10.38 -6.92
CA ASN A 185 11.21 9.16 -7.72
C ASN A 185 11.90 7.91 -7.13
N ILE A 186 12.33 7.99 -5.87
CA ILE A 186 13.13 6.95 -5.20
C ILE A 186 12.41 6.50 -3.93
N ALA A 187 12.23 5.18 -3.79
CA ALA A 187 11.74 4.56 -2.56
C ALA A 187 12.92 3.96 -1.77
N PHE A 188 13.13 4.45 -0.55
CA PHE A 188 14.19 4.03 0.36
C PHE A 188 13.64 2.97 1.31
N ILE A 189 14.38 1.89 1.54
CA ILE A 189 14.00 0.77 2.42
C ILE A 189 15.13 0.47 3.40
N PHE A 190 14.79 0.34 4.68
CA PHE A 190 15.73 -0.03 5.75
C PHE A 190 15.28 -1.28 6.50
N GLY A 191 16.24 -2.16 6.77
CA GLY A 191 16.11 -3.26 7.74
C GLY A 191 14.95 -4.23 7.47
N GLY A 192 14.27 -4.63 8.54
CA GLY A 192 13.28 -5.72 8.58
C GLY A 192 13.81 -6.98 9.27
N CYS A 193 13.05 -8.07 9.12
CA CYS A 193 13.41 -9.41 9.58
C CYS A 193 13.31 -10.41 8.42
N ALA A 194 14.33 -11.26 8.26
CA ALA A 194 14.27 -12.47 7.45
C ALA A 194 14.09 -13.69 8.37
N THR A 195 13.11 -14.54 8.10
CA THR A 195 12.94 -15.80 8.83
C THR A 195 13.84 -16.86 8.21
N SER A 196 14.59 -17.60 9.04
CA SER A 196 15.20 -18.84 8.55
C SER A 196 14.13 -19.91 8.30
N ARG A 197 14.53 -21.00 7.63
CA ARG A 197 13.64 -22.11 7.24
C ARG A 197 13.70 -23.29 8.22
N SER A 198 14.68 -23.27 9.11
CA SER A 198 14.86 -24.13 10.27
C SER A 198 13.99 -23.60 11.41
N LEU A 199 13.35 -24.49 12.18
CA LEU A 199 12.56 -24.09 13.36
C LEU A 199 13.46 -23.68 14.55
N ASP A 200 14.74 -24.07 14.50
CA ASP A 200 15.74 -23.90 15.57
C ASP A 200 16.66 -22.68 15.37
N GLU A 201 16.46 -21.88 14.32
CA GLU A 201 17.25 -20.68 14.02
C GLU A 201 16.47 -19.40 14.35
N GLU A 202 17.11 -18.47 15.06
CA GLU A 202 16.50 -17.20 15.46
C GLU A 202 16.20 -16.28 14.26
N PRO A 203 15.16 -15.43 14.33
CA PRO A 203 14.84 -14.44 13.31
C PRO A 203 16.01 -13.47 13.05
N MET A 204 16.40 -13.34 11.77
CA MET A 204 17.52 -12.49 11.36
C MET A 204 17.05 -11.05 11.13
N TYR A 205 17.23 -10.19 12.12
CA TYR A 205 17.02 -8.75 11.99
C TYR A 205 18.08 -8.11 11.09
N LEU A 206 17.67 -7.12 10.29
CA LEU A 206 18.49 -6.50 9.25
C LEU A 206 18.67 -4.98 9.51
N ASN A 207 19.82 -4.42 9.10
CA ASN A 207 20.10 -2.98 9.05
C ASN A 207 20.67 -2.50 7.71
N ASP A 208 20.53 -3.31 6.67
CA ASP A 208 20.88 -2.91 5.31
C ASP A 208 19.91 -1.84 4.79
N PHE A 209 20.41 -0.99 3.89
CA PHE A 209 19.71 0.19 3.39
C PHE A 209 19.78 0.20 1.87
N TYR A 210 18.62 0.23 1.23
CA TYR A 210 18.46 0.15 -0.22
C TYR A 210 17.67 1.34 -0.75
N MET A 211 17.93 1.69 -2.00
CA MET A 211 16.99 2.46 -2.80
C MET A 211 16.45 1.62 -3.95
N LEU A 212 15.18 1.88 -4.26
CA LEU A 212 14.50 1.46 -5.48
C LEU A 212 14.27 2.72 -6.33
N SER A 213 15.04 2.86 -7.40
CA SER A 213 14.90 3.92 -8.41
C SER A 213 13.79 3.55 -9.39
N ILE A 214 12.79 4.43 -9.56
CA ILE A 214 11.55 4.10 -10.26
C ILE A 214 11.38 4.97 -11.51
N SER A 215 11.60 4.35 -12.67
CA SER A 215 11.44 4.98 -13.98
C SER A 215 10.10 4.60 -14.65
N GLN A 216 9.86 5.12 -15.85
CA GLN A 216 8.64 4.83 -16.61
C GLN A 216 8.61 3.37 -17.10
N SER A 217 9.72 2.86 -17.63
CA SER A 217 9.92 1.47 -18.03
C SER A 217 10.28 0.59 -16.83
N ASP A 218 11.43 0.86 -16.21
CA ASP A 218 12.16 -0.11 -15.39
C ASP A 218 12.22 0.28 -13.91
N LEU A 219 12.53 -0.71 -13.08
CA LEU A 219 12.79 -0.57 -11.64
C LEU A 219 14.25 -0.97 -11.37
N THR A 220 15.00 -0.22 -10.57
CA THR A 220 16.41 -0.55 -10.27
C THR A 220 16.69 -0.52 -8.77
N TRP A 221 17.22 -1.61 -8.23
CA TRP A 221 17.72 -1.73 -6.87
C TRP A 221 19.18 -1.32 -6.78
N GLU A 222 19.49 -0.50 -5.79
CA GLU A 222 20.87 -0.13 -5.42
C GLU A 222 21.05 -0.19 -3.90
N VAL A 223 22.12 -0.82 -3.44
CA VAL A 223 22.54 -0.79 -2.02
C VAL A 223 23.14 0.57 -1.72
N ILE A 224 22.65 1.24 -0.66
CA ILE A 224 23.13 2.56 -0.25
C ILE A 224 24.34 2.38 0.69
N PRO A 225 25.54 2.92 0.37
CA PRO A 225 26.67 2.93 1.29
C PRO A 225 26.31 3.71 2.56
N GLN A 226 26.44 3.06 3.72
CA GLN A 226 25.99 3.63 4.99
C GLN A 226 27.14 4.24 5.77
N ASN A 227 27.05 5.55 6.03
CA ASN A 227 28.04 6.33 6.78
C ASN A 227 27.43 6.94 8.05
N GLY A 228 28.28 7.30 9.01
CA GLY A 228 27.87 7.95 10.26
C GLY A 228 27.29 6.99 11.31
N HIS A 229 26.28 7.44 12.05
CA HIS A 229 25.63 6.69 13.12
C HIS A 229 24.53 5.76 12.59
N ILE A 230 24.94 4.69 11.91
CA ILE A 230 24.06 3.66 11.32
C ILE A 230 23.11 3.10 12.41
N PRO A 231 21.80 2.94 12.14
CA PRO A 231 20.88 2.30 13.07
C PRO A 231 21.18 0.81 13.25
N SER A 232 20.89 0.27 14.44
CA SER A 232 21.00 -1.17 14.71
C SER A 232 19.97 -1.99 13.92
N PRO A 233 20.22 -3.30 13.65
CA PRO A 233 19.27 -4.19 13.01
C PRO A 233 17.90 -4.20 13.69
N ARG A 234 16.82 -4.15 12.90
CA ARG A 234 15.46 -4.00 13.44
C ARG A 234 14.33 -4.29 12.46
N GLU A 235 13.24 -4.83 12.99
CA GLU A 235 11.92 -4.85 12.34
C GLU A 235 10.89 -3.97 13.08
N GLY A 236 9.69 -3.80 12.51
CA GLY A 236 8.56 -3.14 13.17
C GLY A 236 8.80 -1.67 13.52
N HIS A 237 9.79 -1.07 12.86
CA HIS A 237 10.17 0.33 12.97
C HIS A 237 9.43 1.16 11.92
N SER A 238 9.42 2.47 12.12
CA SER A 238 8.81 3.41 11.19
C SER A 238 9.85 4.29 10.53
N MET A 239 9.63 4.64 9.26
CA MET A 239 10.50 5.52 8.48
C MET A 239 9.65 6.46 7.62
N CYS A 240 10.02 7.75 7.57
CA CYS A 240 9.28 8.77 6.82
C CYS A 240 10.23 9.87 6.31
N VAL A 241 9.81 10.63 5.30
CA VAL A 241 10.61 11.75 4.76
C VAL A 241 10.04 13.07 5.26
N VAL A 242 10.89 13.94 5.79
CA VAL A 242 10.54 15.34 6.09
C VAL A 242 11.63 16.25 5.52
N LYS A 243 11.22 17.14 4.61
CA LYS A 243 12.13 17.99 3.80
C LYS A 243 13.22 17.17 3.09
N ARG A 244 14.49 17.32 3.50
CA ARG A 244 15.67 16.65 2.91
C ARG A 244 16.25 15.54 3.80
N LYS A 245 15.52 15.10 4.83
CA LYS A 245 15.95 14.05 5.76
C LYS A 245 14.94 12.89 5.77
N ILE A 246 15.45 11.67 5.79
CA ILE A 246 14.66 10.48 6.11
C ILE A 246 14.81 10.22 7.61
N TYR A 247 13.69 10.21 8.31
CA TYR A 247 13.62 9.99 9.76
C TYR A 247 13.21 8.55 10.06
N LEU A 248 13.93 7.89 10.96
CA LEU A 248 13.73 6.50 11.39
C LEU A 248 13.54 6.41 12.91
N PHE A 249 12.57 5.62 13.35
CA PHE A 249 12.16 5.53 14.75
C PHE A 249 11.68 4.13 15.16
N GLY A 250 12.02 3.71 16.39
CA GLY A 250 11.46 2.53 17.06
C GLY A 250 11.84 1.18 16.44
N GLY A 251 10.90 0.23 16.50
CA GLY A 251 11.09 -1.17 16.14
C GLY A 251 11.76 -2.03 17.22
N ARG A 252 12.10 -3.28 16.88
CA ARG A 252 12.76 -4.25 17.77
C ARG A 252 13.86 -5.03 17.07
N SER A 253 14.85 -5.49 17.84
CA SER A 253 15.96 -6.34 17.42
C SER A 253 15.97 -7.71 18.11
N GLU A 254 14.88 -8.07 18.80
CA GLU A 254 14.72 -9.30 19.57
C GLU A 254 13.24 -9.70 19.58
N GLN A 255 12.95 -11.01 19.65
CA GLN A 255 11.58 -11.52 19.50
C GLN A 255 10.70 -11.26 20.73
N ASN A 256 11.32 -11.16 21.91
CA ASN A 256 10.65 -10.97 23.20
C ASN A 256 10.68 -9.51 23.70
N ALA A 257 10.97 -8.55 22.80
CA ALA A 257 11.01 -7.13 23.11
C ALA A 257 9.69 -6.66 23.74
N ASN A 258 9.78 -6.03 24.91
CA ASN A 258 8.63 -5.44 25.61
C ASN A 258 8.42 -3.96 25.26
N GLU A 259 9.41 -3.31 24.67
CA GLU A 259 9.40 -1.90 24.27
C GLU A 259 10.16 -1.71 22.95
N SER A 260 10.00 -0.56 22.30
CA SER A 260 10.70 -0.24 21.06
C SER A 260 12.11 0.32 21.29
N LEU A 261 13.05 -0.05 20.42
CA LEU A 261 14.43 0.45 20.36
C LEU A 261 14.49 1.98 20.44
N SER A 262 15.26 2.46 21.41
CA SER A 262 15.37 3.88 21.73
C SER A 262 16.26 4.68 20.75
N GLY A 263 15.93 5.97 20.64
CA GLY A 263 16.66 6.93 19.83
C GLY A 263 15.99 7.23 18.48
N MET A 264 16.06 8.51 18.10
CA MET A 264 15.62 9.00 16.79
C MET A 264 16.82 9.03 15.85
N TYR A 265 16.66 8.56 14.62
CA TYR A 265 17.72 8.57 13.60
C TYR A 265 17.26 9.41 12.40
N ALA A 266 18.21 10.10 11.76
CA ALA A 266 17.96 10.80 10.50
C ALA A 266 19.09 10.55 9.49
N PHE A 267 18.73 10.19 8.26
CA PHE A 267 19.62 10.16 7.11
C PHE A 267 19.45 11.46 6.30
N ASP A 268 20.52 12.23 6.10
CA ASP A 268 20.45 13.46 5.31
C ASP A 268 20.70 13.16 3.83
N LEU A 269 19.69 13.37 2.97
CA LEU A 269 19.75 13.07 1.55
C LEU A 269 20.74 13.95 0.76
N GLY A 270 21.34 14.96 1.38
CA GLY A 270 22.40 15.78 0.79
C GLY A 270 23.82 15.46 1.28
N THR A 271 24.00 14.76 2.41
CA THR A 271 25.34 14.28 2.85
C THR A 271 25.51 12.77 2.76
N LEU A 272 24.41 12.03 2.61
CA LEU A 272 24.35 10.56 2.57
C LEU A 272 24.92 9.89 3.84
N GLU A 273 24.61 10.49 5.00
CA GLU A 273 25.04 10.02 6.32
C GLU A 273 23.84 9.83 7.26
N TRP A 274 23.88 8.77 8.07
CA TRP A 274 23.03 8.60 9.25
C TRP A 274 23.55 9.41 10.44
N LYS A 275 22.63 10.05 11.17
CA LYS A 275 22.90 10.78 12.41
C LYS A 275 21.86 10.37 13.46
N LYS A 276 22.33 9.92 14.63
CA LYS A 276 21.48 9.65 15.79
C LYS A 276 21.21 11.00 16.47
N LEU A 277 19.95 11.41 16.52
CA LEU A 277 19.56 12.70 17.06
C LEU A 277 19.47 12.66 18.58
N ILE A 278 19.90 13.74 19.23
CA ILE A 278 19.74 13.96 20.67
C ILE A 278 18.38 14.59 20.89
N ALA A 279 17.34 13.78 20.70
CA ALA A 279 15.95 14.24 20.76
C ALA A 279 15.56 14.70 22.17
N ASN A 280 14.99 15.90 22.27
CA ASN A 280 14.45 16.43 23.53
C ASN A 280 13.09 15.78 23.87
N GLY A 281 12.71 15.81 25.15
CA GLY A 281 11.44 15.24 25.62
C GLY A 281 11.44 13.71 25.71
N LYS A 282 10.28 13.10 26.02
CA LYS A 282 10.14 11.64 26.11
C LYS A 282 9.57 11.08 24.80
N ALA A 283 10.38 10.30 24.08
CA ALA A 283 9.91 9.53 22.94
C ALA A 283 8.94 8.41 23.37
N PRO A 284 7.99 7.99 22.52
CA PRO A 284 7.26 6.74 22.71
C PRO A 284 8.21 5.53 22.82
N ALA A 285 7.74 4.49 23.48
CA ALA A 285 8.44 3.21 23.62
C ALA A 285 7.62 2.04 23.04
N THR A 286 6.70 2.33 22.11
CA THR A 286 5.69 1.40 21.63
C THR A 286 6.13 0.63 20.38
N LEU A 287 5.93 -0.69 20.40
CA LEU A 287 6.01 -1.57 19.24
C LEU A 287 4.72 -1.51 18.42
N TRP A 288 4.79 -1.77 17.11
CA TRP A 288 3.60 -1.86 16.23
C TRP A 288 2.69 -0.62 16.25
N HIS A 289 3.29 0.57 16.44
CA HIS A 289 2.63 1.87 16.31
C HIS A 289 2.43 2.24 14.82
N SER A 290 1.58 3.23 14.51
CA SER A 290 1.63 3.92 13.20
C SER A 290 2.39 5.25 13.28
N VAL A 291 2.97 5.65 12.14
CA VAL A 291 3.58 6.97 11.95
C VAL A 291 3.03 7.65 10.71
N ALA A 292 2.83 8.96 10.80
CA ALA A 292 2.53 9.84 9.67
C ALA A 292 3.35 11.13 9.78
N ALA A 293 3.96 11.55 8.68
CA ALA A 293 4.59 12.87 8.56
C ALA A 293 3.59 13.86 7.96
N VAL A 294 3.46 15.04 8.58
CA VAL A 294 2.70 16.19 8.07
C VAL A 294 3.49 17.47 8.39
N ASP A 295 3.75 18.28 7.38
CA ASP A 295 4.66 19.43 7.43
C ASP A 295 6.04 19.09 8.05
N GLU A 296 6.32 19.64 9.23
CA GLU A 296 7.56 19.48 10.00
C GLU A 296 7.40 18.51 11.18
N ASN A 297 6.23 17.87 11.30
CA ASN A 297 5.82 17.09 12.45
C ASN A 297 5.64 15.61 12.09
N ILE A 298 6.22 14.73 12.91
CA ILE A 298 6.10 13.28 12.79
C ILE A 298 5.16 12.82 13.91
N PHE A 299 3.95 12.42 13.54
CA PHE A 299 2.90 11.94 14.43
C PHE A 299 3.06 10.44 14.66
N VAL A 300 3.05 10.00 15.91
CA VAL A 300 3.14 8.59 16.34
C VAL A 300 1.97 8.26 17.25
N PHE A 301 1.23 7.20 16.95
CA PHE A 301 0.03 6.80 17.70
C PHE A 301 0.04 5.34 18.12
N GLY A 302 -0.39 5.09 19.36
CA GLY A 302 -0.68 3.77 19.90
C GLY A 302 0.48 2.78 19.83
N GLY A 303 0.15 1.52 19.54
CA GLY A 303 1.08 0.39 19.61
C GLY A 303 1.04 -0.32 20.97
N LEU A 304 2.11 -1.04 21.31
CA LEU A 304 2.24 -1.92 22.47
C LEU A 304 3.50 -1.58 23.30
N CYS A 305 3.38 -1.40 24.62
CA CYS A 305 4.49 -1.16 25.53
C CYS A 305 4.28 -1.92 26.85
N HIS A 306 5.25 -2.73 27.26
CA HIS A 306 5.20 -3.64 28.41
C HIS A 306 3.89 -4.46 28.50
N GLY A 307 3.44 -4.99 27.36
CA GLY A 307 2.18 -5.74 27.25
C GLY A 307 0.90 -4.90 27.26
N LYS A 308 0.96 -3.60 27.59
CA LYS A 308 -0.19 -2.68 27.48
C LYS A 308 -0.32 -2.14 26.06
N ILE A 309 -1.51 -2.25 25.48
CA ILE A 309 -1.88 -1.59 24.22
C ILE A 309 -2.20 -0.11 24.51
N MET A 310 -1.76 0.79 23.63
CA MET A 310 -1.75 2.25 23.86
C MET A 310 -2.67 3.01 22.91
N ASP A 311 -3.14 4.16 23.41
CA ASP A 311 -3.99 5.19 22.79
C ASP A 311 -3.31 6.58 22.74
N ASP A 312 -2.09 6.71 23.29
CA ASP A 312 -1.34 7.97 23.30
C ASP A 312 -0.98 8.44 21.87
N LEU A 313 -1.15 9.74 21.62
CA LEU A 313 -0.56 10.45 20.48
C LEU A 313 0.69 11.21 20.94
N SER A 314 1.79 11.10 20.20
CA SER A 314 2.98 11.94 20.38
C SER A 314 3.42 12.55 19.05
N ILE A 315 3.97 13.76 19.09
CA ILE A 315 4.57 14.42 17.94
C ILE A 315 6.07 14.59 18.19
N PHE A 316 6.89 14.22 17.23
CA PHE A 316 8.27 14.72 17.11
C PHE A 316 8.29 15.89 16.13
N ASN A 317 8.65 17.08 16.61
CA ASN A 317 8.91 18.21 15.72
C ASN A 317 10.35 18.15 15.19
N THR A 318 10.51 18.25 13.87
CA THR A 318 11.80 18.08 13.17
C THR A 318 12.68 19.34 13.13
N VAL A 319 12.21 20.47 13.65
CA VAL A 319 12.96 21.74 13.73
C VAL A 319 13.52 21.98 15.14
N SER A 320 12.73 21.71 16.20
CA SER A 320 13.20 21.72 17.59
C SER A 320 13.80 20.38 18.05
N GLU A 321 13.78 19.37 17.17
CA GLU A 321 14.18 17.97 17.43
C GLU A 321 13.65 17.46 18.79
N SER A 322 12.35 17.65 19.03
CA SER A 322 11.72 17.43 20.33
C SER A 322 10.42 16.63 20.26
N TRP A 323 10.28 15.64 21.16
CA TRP A 323 9.06 14.89 21.42
C TRP A 323 8.12 15.63 22.37
N VAL A 324 6.85 15.72 21.98
CA VAL A 324 5.76 16.30 22.78
C VAL A 324 4.59 15.30 22.81
N PRO A 325 4.12 14.84 23.98
CA PRO A 325 2.88 14.07 24.10
C PRO A 325 1.68 14.99 23.91
N ILE A 326 0.71 14.57 23.09
CA ILE A 326 -0.40 15.41 22.63
C ILE A 326 -1.73 14.90 23.14
N LYS A 327 -2.45 15.75 23.87
CA LYS A 327 -3.87 15.54 24.16
C LYS A 327 -4.70 15.93 22.95
N THR A 328 -5.48 14.99 22.43
CA THR A 328 -6.44 15.21 21.33
C THR A 328 -7.86 15.33 21.89
N THR A 329 -8.81 15.71 21.04
CA THR A 329 -10.24 15.81 21.41
C THR A 329 -11.14 15.24 20.30
N GLY A 330 -12.46 15.20 20.53
CA GLY A 330 -13.42 14.66 19.58
C GLY A 330 -13.67 13.16 19.77
N SER A 331 -13.84 12.42 18.68
CA SER A 331 -14.02 10.97 18.68
C SER A 331 -12.65 10.28 18.75
N ILE A 332 -12.03 10.28 19.94
CA ILE A 332 -10.71 9.65 20.16
C ILE A 332 -10.82 8.14 19.89
N PRO A 333 -9.91 7.52 19.11
CA PRO A 333 -9.92 6.08 18.86
C PRO A 333 -9.47 5.28 20.08
N ASP A 334 -10.07 4.10 20.29
CA ASP A 334 -9.63 3.15 21.30
C ASP A 334 -8.18 2.69 21.07
N ALA A 335 -7.49 2.37 22.17
CA ALA A 335 -6.11 1.86 22.18
C ALA A 335 -5.94 0.69 21.22
N ARG A 336 -4.88 0.72 20.39
CA ARG A 336 -4.70 -0.28 19.33
C ARG A 336 -3.27 -0.41 18.82
N MET A 337 -2.92 -1.62 18.36
CA MET A 337 -1.63 -1.93 17.73
C MET A 337 -1.79 -2.53 16.32
N GLY A 338 -0.77 -2.40 15.47
CA GLY A 338 -0.74 -2.96 14.12
C GLY A 338 -1.78 -2.38 13.15
N HIS A 339 -2.36 -1.22 13.49
CA HIS A 339 -3.16 -0.38 12.61
C HIS A 339 -2.26 0.31 11.57
N ALA A 340 -2.84 0.98 10.57
CA ALA A 340 -2.09 1.75 9.59
C ALA A 340 -2.63 3.18 9.41
N PHE A 341 -1.72 4.11 9.09
CA PHE A 341 -2.01 5.50 8.76
C PHE A 341 -1.86 5.80 7.27
N ALA A 342 -2.66 6.74 6.78
CA ALA A 342 -2.60 7.32 5.44
C ALA A 342 -2.75 8.85 5.49
N THR A 343 -1.69 9.59 5.16
CA THR A 343 -1.71 11.07 5.09
C THR A 343 -2.41 11.56 3.82
N VAL A 344 -3.32 12.52 3.95
CA VAL A 344 -3.99 13.22 2.84
C VAL A 344 -4.06 14.72 3.16
N GLY A 345 -3.01 15.46 2.81
CA GLY A 345 -2.84 16.85 3.26
C GLY A 345 -2.75 16.94 4.78
N GLN A 346 -3.46 17.89 5.39
CA GLN A 346 -3.50 18.09 6.86
C GLN A 346 -4.39 17.08 7.61
N GLN A 347 -4.59 15.89 7.05
CA GLN A 347 -5.44 14.85 7.60
C GLN A 347 -4.73 13.50 7.61
N ILE A 348 -4.74 12.84 8.77
CA ILE A 348 -4.21 11.48 8.94
C ILE A 348 -5.41 10.54 9.08
N TYR A 349 -5.62 9.69 8.07
CA TYR A 349 -6.66 8.66 8.10
C TYR A 349 -6.09 7.38 8.73
N MET A 350 -6.84 6.75 9.63
CA MET A 350 -6.48 5.50 10.29
C MET A 350 -7.50 4.40 9.97
N PHE A 351 -7.02 3.18 9.77
CA PHE A 351 -7.85 1.97 9.67
C PHE A 351 -7.22 0.78 10.42
N GLY A 352 -8.08 -0.10 10.92
CA GLY A 352 -7.71 -1.43 11.42
C GLY A 352 -6.89 -1.42 12.71
N GLY A 353 -6.05 -2.46 12.84
CA GLY A 353 -5.38 -2.84 14.08
C GLY A 353 -6.19 -3.83 14.91
N CYS A 354 -5.72 -4.05 16.14
CA CYS A 354 -6.48 -4.73 17.19
C CYS A 354 -6.39 -3.99 18.53
N SER A 355 -7.48 -4.00 19.29
CA SER A 355 -7.58 -3.39 20.63
C SER A 355 -7.45 -4.40 21.77
N SER A 356 -7.70 -5.69 21.51
CA SER A 356 -7.35 -6.80 22.40
C SER A 356 -6.92 -8.02 21.59
N ALA A 357 -6.65 -9.15 22.26
CA ALA A 357 -6.54 -10.43 21.57
C ALA A 357 -7.84 -10.70 20.78
N PHE A 358 -7.69 -11.12 19.52
CA PHE A 358 -8.75 -11.47 18.55
C PHE A 358 -9.80 -10.40 18.19
N ASP A 359 -9.82 -9.24 18.86
CA ASP A 359 -10.69 -8.10 18.49
C ASP A 359 -10.00 -7.18 17.47
N TYR A 360 -10.55 -7.14 16.25
CA TYR A 360 -9.97 -6.43 15.12
C TYR A 360 -10.84 -5.25 14.70
N ASN A 361 -10.30 -4.04 14.86
CA ASN A 361 -11.02 -2.81 14.55
C ASN A 361 -11.36 -2.74 13.04
N THR A 362 -12.53 -2.18 12.73
CA THR A 362 -13.02 -1.95 11.34
C THR A 362 -13.48 -0.52 11.10
N ASP A 363 -13.32 0.33 12.11
CA ASP A 363 -13.56 1.77 12.05
C ASP A 363 -12.58 2.46 11.09
N VAL A 364 -12.96 3.65 10.65
CA VAL A 364 -12.07 4.58 9.96
C VAL A 364 -12.12 5.88 10.75
N TYR A 365 -10.99 6.31 11.27
CA TYR A 365 -10.84 7.59 11.93
C TYR A 365 -10.07 8.57 11.04
N VAL A 366 -10.29 9.86 11.25
CA VAL A 366 -9.44 10.92 10.70
C VAL A 366 -9.03 11.87 11.83
N LEU A 367 -7.74 12.18 11.90
CA LEU A 367 -7.18 13.26 12.72
C LEU A 367 -6.94 14.47 11.82
N ASP A 368 -7.51 15.62 12.18
CA ASP A 368 -7.12 16.90 11.61
C ASP A 368 -5.87 17.41 12.35
N THR A 369 -4.76 17.61 11.63
CA THR A 369 -3.46 17.90 12.27
C THR A 369 -3.29 19.34 12.74
N ALA A 370 -4.13 20.27 12.26
CA ALA A 370 -4.10 21.67 12.65
C ALA A 370 -4.91 21.93 13.94
N THR A 371 -6.01 21.20 14.12
CA THR A 371 -6.91 21.33 15.29
C THR A 371 -6.71 20.24 16.34
N LEU A 372 -6.04 19.14 16.01
CA LEU A 372 -5.82 17.96 16.87
C LEU A 372 -7.13 17.29 17.33
N ILE A 373 -8.15 17.36 16.47
CA ILE A 373 -9.46 16.76 16.67
C ILE A 373 -9.54 15.45 15.88
N TRP A 374 -9.87 14.36 16.57
CA TRP A 374 -10.24 13.08 15.96
C TRP A 374 -11.73 13.05 15.60
N LYS A 375 -12.05 12.39 14.49
CA LYS A 375 -13.42 12.15 14.05
C LYS A 375 -13.58 10.72 13.53
N LEU A 376 -14.62 10.04 14.01
CA LEU A 376 -15.08 8.76 13.46
C LEU A 376 -15.80 9.01 12.13
N CYS A 377 -15.45 8.27 11.09
CA CYS A 377 -16.03 8.41 9.76
C CYS A 377 -17.23 7.46 9.55
N ASP A 378 -18.37 8.01 9.14
CA ASP A 378 -19.48 7.25 8.54
C ASP A 378 -19.05 6.76 7.14
N VAL A 379 -18.49 5.55 7.08
CA VAL A 379 -17.98 4.95 5.84
C VAL A 379 -18.90 3.86 5.32
N LYS A 380 -19.36 4.04 4.08
CA LYS A 380 -20.41 3.21 3.45
C LYS A 380 -19.83 2.17 2.51
N GLY A 381 -20.64 1.20 2.08
CA GLY A 381 -20.25 0.20 1.09
C GLY A 381 -19.70 -1.11 1.69
N GLU A 382 -18.94 -1.83 0.87
CA GLU A 382 -18.36 -3.14 1.19
C GLU A 382 -17.26 -2.95 2.26
N LYS A 383 -17.60 -3.10 3.54
CA LYS A 383 -16.65 -2.86 4.64
C LYS A 383 -15.58 -3.97 4.67
N PRO A 384 -14.27 -3.65 4.57
CA PRO A 384 -13.22 -4.65 4.74
C PRO A 384 -13.22 -5.22 6.16
N SER A 385 -12.90 -6.51 6.30
CA SER A 385 -12.67 -7.14 7.60
C SER A 385 -11.50 -6.49 8.35
N GLY A 386 -11.62 -6.41 9.67
CA GLY A 386 -10.59 -5.82 10.54
C GLY A 386 -9.32 -6.66 10.51
N ARG A 387 -8.16 -6.01 10.57
CA ARG A 387 -6.87 -6.67 10.33
C ARG A 387 -5.71 -5.86 10.86
N LYS A 388 -4.63 -6.55 11.24
CA LYS A 388 -3.35 -5.92 11.63
C LYS A 388 -2.23 -6.18 10.60
N ASN A 389 -1.17 -5.37 10.68
CA ASN A 389 0.03 -5.42 9.84
C ASN A 389 -0.27 -5.41 8.32
N HIS A 390 -1.26 -4.59 7.95
CA HIS A 390 -1.68 -4.29 6.58
C HIS A 390 -1.05 -2.96 6.12
N THR A 391 -1.17 -2.62 4.83
CA THR A 391 -0.81 -1.28 4.34
C THR A 391 -2.05 -0.50 3.94
N PHE A 392 -2.05 0.80 4.26
CA PHE A 392 -3.13 1.73 3.95
C PHE A 392 -2.51 2.95 3.26
N THR A 393 -2.54 2.97 1.93
CA THR A 393 -1.70 3.84 1.09
C THR A 393 -2.55 4.88 0.37
N ALA A 394 -2.31 6.17 0.63
CA ALA A 394 -3.02 7.27 -0.03
C ALA A 394 -2.67 7.37 -1.53
N HIS A 395 -3.67 7.62 -2.37
CA HIS A 395 -3.54 7.94 -3.79
C HIS A 395 -4.09 9.34 -4.05
N HIS A 396 -3.23 10.34 -3.81
CA HIS A 396 -3.57 11.76 -3.80
C HIS A 396 -4.75 12.06 -2.86
N ASP A 397 -5.53 13.08 -3.20
CA ASP A 397 -6.72 13.61 -2.51
C ASP A 397 -8.00 12.75 -2.65
N LYS A 398 -7.96 11.69 -3.46
CA LYS A 398 -9.17 11.03 -3.99
C LYS A 398 -9.54 9.74 -3.28
N ASP A 399 -8.56 8.86 -3.08
CA ASP A 399 -8.80 7.50 -2.62
C ASP A 399 -7.60 6.96 -1.81
N ILE A 400 -7.86 5.99 -0.92
CA ILE A 400 -6.84 5.28 -0.15
C ILE A 400 -6.98 3.77 -0.45
N TYR A 401 -5.86 3.09 -0.68
CA TYR A 401 -5.80 1.66 -1.00
C TYR A 401 -5.37 0.85 0.22
N LEU A 402 -6.17 -0.13 0.59
CA LEU A 402 -5.89 -1.14 1.62
C LEU A 402 -5.37 -2.41 0.94
N PHE A 403 -4.26 -2.96 1.43
CA PHE A 403 -3.73 -4.25 0.95
C PHE A 403 -3.14 -5.13 2.09
N GLY A 404 -3.35 -6.43 1.95
CA GLY A 404 -2.79 -7.47 2.82
C GLY A 404 -3.28 -7.41 4.27
N GLY A 405 -2.43 -7.87 5.18
CA GLY A 405 -2.71 -8.02 6.61
C GLY A 405 -3.40 -9.32 6.98
N PHE A 406 -3.54 -9.54 8.28
CA PHE A 406 -4.07 -10.80 8.83
C PHE A 406 -4.98 -10.59 10.04
N GLN A 407 -5.68 -11.66 10.40
CA GLN A 407 -6.37 -11.85 11.67
C GLN A 407 -5.76 -13.09 12.36
N GLU A 408 -5.50 -13.02 13.65
CA GLU A 408 -5.35 -14.24 14.47
C GLU A 408 -6.73 -14.73 14.93
N SER A 409 -6.82 -16.00 15.26
CA SER A 409 -7.96 -16.65 15.89
C SER A 409 -7.48 -17.80 16.76
N GLU A 410 -8.37 -18.38 17.57
CA GLU A 410 -8.06 -19.61 18.33
C GLU A 410 -7.67 -20.80 17.44
N HIS A 411 -8.05 -20.76 16.15
CA HIS A 411 -7.68 -21.75 15.13
C HIS A 411 -6.44 -21.33 14.31
N GLY A 412 -5.68 -20.35 14.79
CA GLY A 412 -4.44 -19.86 14.18
C GLY A 412 -4.59 -18.60 13.32
N THR A 413 -3.53 -18.28 12.59
CA THR A 413 -3.42 -17.08 11.74
C THR A 413 -4.23 -17.24 10.46
N LYS A 414 -5.30 -16.45 10.33
CA LYS A 414 -6.15 -16.35 9.16
C LYS A 414 -5.66 -15.24 8.23
N MET A 415 -4.92 -15.63 7.19
CA MET A 415 -4.54 -14.74 6.10
C MET A 415 -5.78 -14.27 5.31
N LEU A 416 -5.93 -12.96 5.11
CA LEU A 416 -7.07 -12.40 4.38
C LEU A 416 -6.82 -12.44 2.87
N LYS A 417 -7.48 -13.40 2.20
CA LYS A 417 -7.17 -13.74 0.81
C LYS A 417 -7.63 -12.68 -0.20
N TYR A 418 -6.67 -12.19 -0.99
CA TYR A 418 -6.83 -11.37 -2.20
C TYR A 418 -7.62 -10.05 -2.06
N ASP A 419 -7.71 -9.49 -0.86
CA ASP A 419 -8.56 -8.33 -0.57
C ASP A 419 -7.83 -6.99 -0.74
N VAL A 420 -7.54 -6.61 -2.00
CA VAL A 420 -7.27 -5.21 -2.35
C VAL A 420 -8.58 -4.44 -2.17
N MET A 421 -8.60 -3.39 -1.34
CA MET A 421 -9.80 -2.59 -1.09
C MET A 421 -9.52 -1.09 -1.25
N LYS A 422 -10.52 -0.32 -1.68
CA LYS A 422 -10.38 1.10 -2.02
C LYS A 422 -11.40 1.95 -1.26
N LEU A 423 -10.91 2.78 -0.36
CA LEU A 423 -11.70 3.83 0.29
C LEU A 423 -11.73 5.06 -0.62
N SER A 424 -12.91 5.52 -0.99
CA SER A 424 -13.09 6.69 -1.85
C SER A 424 -13.50 7.88 -1.00
N LEU A 425 -12.58 8.85 -0.82
CA LEU A 425 -12.69 9.92 0.18
C LEU A 425 -13.84 10.88 -0.13
N ALA A 426 -13.92 11.34 -1.39
CA ALA A 426 -14.98 12.22 -1.87
C ALA A 426 -16.42 11.64 -1.78
N LYS A 427 -16.58 10.38 -1.34
CA LYS A 427 -17.87 9.73 -1.08
C LYS A 427 -17.94 8.98 0.26
N MET A 428 -16.87 9.03 1.07
CA MET A 428 -16.59 8.12 2.20
C MET A 428 -17.17 6.72 1.99
N LYS A 429 -16.75 6.07 0.89
CA LYS A 429 -17.27 4.75 0.50
C LYS A 429 -16.17 3.77 0.15
N TRP A 430 -16.14 2.65 0.87
CA TRP A 430 -15.40 1.44 0.52
C TRP A 430 -15.99 0.75 -0.73
N LYS A 431 -15.09 0.21 -1.54
CA LYS A 431 -15.38 -0.57 -2.76
C LYS A 431 -14.26 -1.58 -2.94
N ARG A 432 -14.57 -2.79 -3.41
CA ARG A 432 -13.56 -3.63 -4.07
C ARG A 432 -13.24 -3.04 -5.46
N PRO A 433 -11.99 -2.66 -5.76
CA PRO A 433 -11.61 -2.22 -7.09
C PRO A 433 -11.52 -3.44 -8.02
N LEU A 434 -12.14 -3.37 -9.20
CA LEU A 434 -11.88 -4.34 -10.27
C LEU A 434 -10.47 -4.11 -10.83
N TYR A 435 -9.72 -5.19 -11.07
CA TYR A 435 -8.40 -5.15 -11.68
C TYR A 435 -8.13 -6.36 -12.59
N PHE A 436 -7.18 -6.20 -13.52
CA PHE A 436 -6.67 -7.25 -14.41
C PHE A 436 -5.25 -7.68 -14.02
N GLY A 437 -4.82 -8.87 -14.46
CA GLY A 437 -3.51 -9.44 -14.12
C GLY A 437 -3.47 -10.08 -12.73
N ILE A 438 -2.37 -10.78 -12.44
CA ILE A 438 -2.21 -11.60 -11.22
C ILE A 438 -1.84 -10.68 -10.03
N PRO A 439 -2.66 -10.62 -8.95
CA PRO A 439 -2.31 -9.86 -7.76
C PRO A 439 -1.22 -10.56 -6.93
N PRO A 440 -0.41 -9.81 -6.15
CA PRO A 440 0.57 -10.36 -5.21
C PRO A 440 -0.04 -11.40 -4.26
N ALA A 441 0.79 -12.37 -3.87
CA ALA A 441 0.45 -13.34 -2.81
C ALA A 441 0.04 -12.63 -1.51
N CYS A 442 -0.93 -13.22 -0.81
CA CYS A 442 -1.54 -12.65 0.39
C CYS A 442 -0.52 -12.63 1.53
N ARG A 443 -0.24 -11.45 2.09
CA ARG A 443 0.91 -11.21 2.98
C ARG A 443 0.65 -10.13 4.03
N TYR A 444 1.49 -10.08 5.05
CA TYR A 444 1.53 -9.04 6.07
C TYR A 444 2.97 -8.54 6.30
N GLY A 445 3.11 -7.39 6.95
CA GLY A 445 4.43 -6.80 7.23
C GLY A 445 5.20 -6.41 5.95
N HIS A 446 4.51 -6.32 4.81
CA HIS A 446 4.98 -5.74 3.57
C HIS A 446 4.89 -4.22 3.63
N THR A 447 5.59 -3.54 2.73
CA THR A 447 5.43 -2.10 2.51
C THR A 447 4.70 -1.86 1.20
N ALA A 448 3.87 -0.80 1.15
CA ALA A 448 3.20 -0.40 -0.08
C ALA A 448 3.11 1.13 -0.20
N PHE A 449 3.38 1.64 -1.40
CA PHE A 449 3.45 3.07 -1.69
C PHE A 449 2.90 3.38 -3.08
N VAL A 450 2.49 4.63 -3.30
CA VAL A 450 2.02 5.11 -4.60
C VAL A 450 3.08 6.03 -5.20
N LEU A 451 3.48 5.77 -6.44
CA LEU A 451 4.33 6.66 -7.24
C LEU A 451 3.94 6.56 -8.72
N HIS A 452 3.97 7.68 -9.45
CA HIS A 452 3.63 7.73 -10.89
C HIS A 452 2.29 7.05 -11.25
N SER A 453 1.24 7.20 -10.43
CA SER A 453 -0.05 6.48 -10.57
C SER A 453 0.04 4.95 -10.59
N HIS A 454 1.07 4.38 -9.97
CA HIS A 454 1.20 2.94 -9.71
C HIS A 454 1.22 2.70 -8.20
N LEU A 455 0.47 1.71 -7.72
CA LEU A 455 0.60 1.17 -6.36
C LEU A 455 1.64 0.05 -6.39
N PHE A 456 2.76 0.26 -5.72
CA PHE A 456 3.80 -0.76 -5.55
C PHE A 456 3.64 -1.45 -4.19
N VAL A 457 3.89 -2.75 -4.16
CA VAL A 457 3.98 -3.60 -2.96
C VAL A 457 5.35 -4.28 -2.98
N PHE A 458 6.05 -4.29 -1.84
CA PHE A 458 7.34 -4.96 -1.70
C PHE A 458 7.45 -5.74 -0.37
N GLY A 459 8.05 -6.92 -0.45
CA GLY A 459 8.38 -7.77 0.69
C GLY A 459 7.15 -8.26 1.46
N GLY A 460 7.32 -8.49 2.75
CA GLY A 460 6.34 -9.09 3.65
C GLY A 460 6.46 -10.61 3.77
N LYS A 461 5.55 -11.22 4.54
CA LYS A 461 5.55 -12.65 4.86
C LYS A 461 4.15 -13.27 4.79
N ASN A 462 4.10 -14.57 4.53
CA ASN A 462 2.91 -15.42 4.69
C ASN A 462 3.29 -16.81 5.25
N GLU A 463 2.43 -17.81 5.04
CA GLU A 463 2.63 -19.22 5.42
C GLU A 463 3.76 -19.92 4.62
N ASP A 464 4.02 -19.50 3.37
CA ASP A 464 5.07 -20.07 2.51
C ASP A 464 6.47 -19.50 2.83
N GLY A 465 6.53 -18.35 3.49
CA GLY A 465 7.76 -17.70 3.96
C GLY A 465 7.80 -16.19 3.69
N ASP A 466 9.02 -15.66 3.64
CA ASP A 466 9.32 -14.27 3.33
C ASP A 466 9.39 -14.00 1.82
N PHE A 467 9.03 -12.77 1.43
CA PHE A 467 9.03 -12.29 0.05
C PHE A 467 10.10 -11.21 -0.22
N ASN A 468 10.58 -11.12 -1.46
CA ASN A 468 11.31 -9.96 -2.00
C ASN A 468 10.87 -9.56 -3.44
N ASP A 469 9.66 -9.94 -3.86
CA ASP A 469 9.07 -9.47 -5.11
C ASP A 469 8.61 -8.00 -4.99
N VAL A 470 8.76 -7.25 -6.09
CA VAL A 470 8.16 -5.92 -6.28
C VAL A 470 6.97 -6.07 -7.22
N MET A 471 5.77 -5.86 -6.71
CA MET A 471 4.53 -6.03 -7.48
C MET A 471 3.85 -4.67 -7.69
N GLY A 472 3.68 -4.27 -8.95
CA GLY A 472 3.11 -2.98 -9.33
C GLY A 472 1.70 -3.09 -9.92
N MET A 473 0.74 -2.34 -9.38
CA MET A 473 -0.57 -2.14 -9.99
C MET A 473 -0.64 -0.74 -10.62
N LYS A 474 -0.67 -0.66 -11.95
CA LYS A 474 -0.99 0.57 -12.69
C LYS A 474 -2.42 0.97 -12.38
N LEU A 475 -2.64 2.17 -11.85
CA LEU A 475 -3.95 2.65 -11.39
C LEU A 475 -4.67 3.38 -12.52
N ILE A 476 -5.90 2.96 -12.85
CA ILE A 476 -6.60 3.43 -14.05
C ILE A 476 -7.59 4.54 -13.69
N ASN A 477 -7.21 5.77 -14.03
CA ASN A 477 -8.04 6.98 -13.86
C ASN A 477 -9.37 6.84 -14.63
N PRO A 478 -10.50 7.34 -14.09
CA PRO A 478 -11.82 7.20 -14.72
C PRO A 478 -11.94 7.69 -16.18
N SER A 479 -11.12 8.68 -16.59
CA SER A 479 -11.02 9.16 -17.98
C SER A 479 -10.43 8.10 -18.93
N ASP A 480 -9.38 7.42 -18.47
CA ASP A 480 -8.48 6.63 -19.32
C ASP A 480 -8.97 5.18 -19.45
N ARG A 481 -10.00 4.81 -18.67
CA ARG A 481 -10.61 3.47 -18.64
C ARG A 481 -11.17 2.99 -19.97
N GLN A 482 -11.67 3.90 -20.81
CA GLN A 482 -12.25 3.54 -22.10
C GLN A 482 -11.18 3.15 -23.14
N PRO A 483 -10.13 3.97 -23.40
CA PRO A 483 -9.03 3.54 -24.27
C PRO A 483 -8.29 2.33 -23.68
N ILE A 484 -7.88 2.35 -22.41
CA ILE A 484 -7.10 1.25 -21.82
C ILE A 484 -7.87 -0.09 -21.83
N MET A 485 -9.21 -0.08 -21.69
CA MET A 485 -10.01 -1.30 -21.88
C MET A 485 -10.03 -1.77 -23.34
N LYS A 486 -10.05 -0.86 -24.33
CA LYS A 486 -9.91 -1.25 -25.74
C LYS A 486 -8.54 -1.86 -26.01
N ASP A 487 -7.47 -1.25 -25.49
CA ASP A 487 -6.09 -1.70 -25.69
C ASP A 487 -5.89 -3.11 -25.11
N ILE A 488 -6.31 -3.34 -23.85
CA ILE A 488 -6.28 -4.66 -23.20
C ILE A 488 -7.11 -5.70 -23.98
N LEU A 489 -8.29 -5.33 -24.50
CA LEU A 489 -9.12 -6.25 -25.29
C LEU A 489 -8.50 -6.57 -26.67
N ILE A 490 -7.73 -5.65 -27.24
CA ILE A 490 -6.96 -5.86 -28.48
C ILE A 490 -5.76 -6.77 -28.22
N GLU A 491 -5.00 -6.56 -27.14
CA GLU A 491 -3.92 -7.45 -26.69
C GLU A 491 -4.45 -8.88 -26.40
N CYS A 492 -5.66 -8.98 -25.84
CA CYS A 492 -6.37 -10.24 -25.63
C CYS A 492 -7.02 -10.83 -26.92
N GLY A 493 -6.78 -10.24 -28.10
CA GLY A 493 -7.22 -10.77 -29.40
C GLY A 493 -8.69 -10.55 -29.76
N ILE A 494 -9.45 -9.74 -29.01
CA ILE A 494 -10.90 -9.52 -29.21
C ILE A 494 -11.13 -8.35 -30.17
N GLN A 495 -11.10 -8.63 -31.47
CA GLN A 495 -11.43 -7.66 -32.52
C GLN A 495 -12.96 -7.59 -32.76
N GLY A 496 -13.47 -6.38 -33.08
CA GLY A 496 -14.85 -6.19 -33.58
C GLY A 496 -15.81 -5.38 -32.69
N ILE A 497 -15.36 -4.77 -31.58
CA ILE A 497 -16.23 -3.94 -30.73
C ILE A 497 -16.54 -2.59 -31.42
N SER A 498 -17.77 -2.44 -31.90
CA SER A 498 -18.24 -1.23 -32.59
C SER A 498 -18.47 -0.05 -31.62
N ASN A 499 -18.35 1.17 -32.14
CA ASN A 499 -18.44 2.40 -31.33
C ASN A 499 -19.89 2.71 -30.91
N GLY A 500 -20.34 2.13 -29.80
CA GLY A 500 -21.72 2.19 -29.29
C GLY A 500 -21.91 2.89 -27.93
N PHE A 501 -21.11 3.91 -27.58
CA PHE A 501 -21.22 4.62 -26.29
C PHE A 501 -22.06 5.90 -26.39
N THR A 502 -23.33 5.83 -26.00
CA THR A 502 -24.26 6.98 -25.99
C THR A 502 -24.40 7.61 -24.59
N PRO A 503 -24.26 8.94 -24.43
CA PRO A 503 -24.55 9.62 -23.17
C PRO A 503 -26.05 9.57 -22.81
N THR A 504 -26.35 9.41 -21.53
CA THR A 504 -27.74 9.28 -21.05
C THR A 504 -28.52 10.58 -21.17
N LYS A 505 -29.69 10.56 -21.82
CA LYS A 505 -30.73 11.58 -21.67
C LYS A 505 -32.07 10.96 -21.26
N ILE A 506 -32.88 11.78 -20.61
CA ILE A 506 -34.12 11.43 -19.90
C ILE A 506 -35.19 10.92 -20.89
N PRO A 507 -35.96 9.85 -20.57
CA PRO A 507 -36.97 9.32 -21.46
C PRO A 507 -38.14 10.29 -21.68
N LYS A 508 -38.67 10.29 -22.91
CA LYS A 508 -40.06 10.72 -23.19
C LYS A 508 -40.83 9.51 -23.73
N VAL A 509 -41.97 9.23 -23.13
CA VAL A 509 -42.86 8.13 -23.51
C VAL A 509 -43.74 8.56 -24.68
N LYS A 510 -43.95 7.65 -25.64
CA LYS A 510 -45.20 7.51 -26.40
C LYS A 510 -45.44 6.03 -26.69
N TYR A 511 -46.71 5.64 -26.71
CA TYR A 511 -47.21 4.32 -27.13
C TYR A 511 -47.91 4.47 -28.49
N GLU A 512 -47.98 3.38 -29.25
CA GLU A 512 -49.07 3.07 -30.20
C GLU A 512 -49.10 1.54 -30.45
N LEU A 513 -50.21 1.01 -30.96
CA LEU A 513 -50.59 -0.42 -30.88
C LEU A 513 -51.21 -0.93 -32.20
N SER A 514 -50.72 -2.07 -32.71
CA SER A 514 -51.45 -3.17 -33.42
C SER A 514 -52.29 -2.85 -34.69
N GLU A 515 -52.79 -3.75 -35.55
CA GLU A 515 -52.85 -5.23 -35.64
C GLU A 515 -52.28 -5.80 -37.00
N PRO A 516 -52.94 -6.62 -37.88
CA PRO A 516 -52.40 -7.96 -38.19
C PRO A 516 -52.28 -8.39 -39.69
N GLU A 517 -51.78 -9.63 -39.89
CA GLU A 517 -51.79 -10.50 -41.10
C GLU A 517 -53.22 -10.86 -41.62
N PRO A 518 -53.48 -11.52 -42.81
CA PRO A 518 -52.81 -12.74 -43.38
C PRO A 518 -52.84 -12.87 -44.96
N PRO A 519 -53.02 -14.06 -45.62
CA PRO A 519 -52.02 -15.11 -45.91
C PRO A 519 -51.96 -15.57 -47.41
N ARG A 520 -51.10 -16.56 -47.75
CA ARG A 520 -51.16 -17.63 -48.83
C ARG A 520 -49.73 -18.18 -49.11
N ASN A 521 -49.45 -19.40 -49.59
CA ASN A 521 -50.21 -20.66 -49.76
C ASN A 521 -49.21 -21.86 -49.84
N ILE A 522 -49.68 -23.12 -49.88
CA ILE A 522 -48.86 -24.33 -49.63
C ILE A 522 -48.59 -25.21 -50.89
N SER A 523 -47.30 -25.38 -51.25
CA SER A 523 -46.74 -26.54 -52.03
C SER A 523 -47.24 -26.70 -53.50
N PRO A 524 -46.83 -27.72 -54.32
CA PRO A 524 -46.05 -28.95 -54.07
C PRO A 524 -44.65 -28.97 -54.70
N ALA A 525 -43.95 -30.11 -54.62
CA ALA A 525 -42.54 -30.29 -54.99
C ALA A 525 -42.32 -31.18 -56.23
N LEU A 526 -41.15 -31.07 -56.88
CA LEU A 526 -40.48 -32.22 -57.50
C LEU A 526 -38.95 -32.02 -57.69
N PHE A 527 -38.20 -33.05 -57.28
CA PHE A 527 -36.90 -33.58 -57.72
C PHE A 527 -35.82 -32.75 -58.50
N THR A 528 -34.58 -32.89 -57.98
CA THR A 528 -33.25 -32.94 -58.64
C THR A 528 -32.78 -31.83 -59.59
N GLU A 529 -31.65 -31.19 -59.21
CA GLU A 529 -30.39 -31.31 -59.98
C GLU A 529 -29.17 -31.01 -59.09
N ILE A 530 -28.07 -31.78 -59.21
CA ILE A 530 -26.79 -31.47 -58.54
C ILE A 530 -25.88 -30.74 -59.53
N LYS A 531 -25.70 -29.42 -59.36
CA LYS A 531 -24.71 -28.65 -60.11
C LYS A 531 -23.41 -28.54 -59.34
N ALA A 532 -22.32 -29.00 -59.97
CA ALA A 532 -20.98 -28.87 -59.43
C ALA A 532 -20.55 -27.39 -59.40
N CYS A 533 -20.24 -26.86 -58.21
CA CYS A 533 -19.68 -25.52 -58.08
C CYS A 533 -18.31 -25.44 -58.77
N ASN A 534 -18.16 -24.50 -59.70
CA ASN A 534 -16.98 -24.39 -60.54
C ASN A 534 -15.79 -23.84 -59.74
N TYR A 535 -14.95 -24.74 -59.23
CA TYR A 535 -13.80 -24.49 -58.33
C TYR A 535 -12.90 -23.31 -58.75
N ILE A 536 -12.75 -23.08 -60.05
CA ILE A 536 -11.95 -21.98 -60.61
C ILE A 536 -12.50 -20.61 -60.19
N SER A 537 -13.82 -20.42 -60.11
CA SER A 537 -14.42 -19.15 -59.69
C SER A 537 -14.17 -18.86 -58.21
N ALA A 538 -14.38 -19.86 -57.34
CA ALA A 538 -14.12 -19.73 -55.90
C ALA A 538 -12.62 -19.48 -55.61
N ARG A 539 -11.72 -20.13 -56.36
CA ARG A 539 -10.27 -19.87 -56.29
C ARG A 539 -9.92 -18.43 -56.69
N ASN A 540 -10.50 -17.92 -57.78
CA ASN A 540 -10.21 -16.57 -58.26
C ASN A 540 -10.76 -15.50 -57.31
N GLU A 541 -11.95 -15.72 -56.73
CA GLU A 541 -12.52 -14.83 -55.71
C GLU A 541 -11.66 -14.82 -54.42
N ALA A 542 -11.17 -15.98 -53.98
CA ALA A 542 -10.25 -16.08 -52.85
C ALA A 542 -8.92 -15.36 -53.12
N MET A 543 -8.34 -15.52 -54.32
CA MET A 543 -7.12 -14.81 -54.71
C MET A 543 -7.31 -13.28 -54.73
N GLY A 544 -8.43 -12.78 -55.27
CA GLY A 544 -8.73 -11.34 -55.26
C GLY A 544 -8.82 -10.76 -53.85
N LYS A 545 -9.43 -11.50 -52.91
CA LYS A 545 -9.48 -11.12 -51.49
C LYS A 545 -8.11 -11.13 -50.82
N ILE A 546 -7.23 -12.08 -51.19
CA ILE A 546 -5.84 -12.12 -50.71
C ILE A 546 -5.04 -10.92 -51.22
N THR A 547 -5.15 -10.56 -52.50
CA THR A 547 -4.49 -9.35 -53.04
C THR A 547 -4.96 -8.08 -52.33
N MET A 548 -6.27 -7.88 -52.16
CA MET A 548 -6.82 -6.74 -51.41
C MET A 548 -6.33 -6.68 -49.95
N ALA A 549 -6.13 -7.82 -49.30
CA ALA A 549 -5.58 -7.87 -47.94
C ALA A 549 -4.10 -7.42 -47.89
N PHE A 550 -3.31 -7.77 -48.89
CA PHE A 550 -1.93 -7.27 -49.02
C PHE A 550 -1.89 -5.78 -49.36
N ASP A 551 -2.73 -5.28 -50.28
CA ASP A 551 -2.81 -3.84 -50.61
C ASP A 551 -3.17 -2.98 -49.39
N LEU A 552 -4.04 -3.49 -48.50
CA LEU A 552 -4.39 -2.85 -47.24
C LEU A 552 -3.22 -2.86 -46.24
N LEU A 553 -2.53 -3.99 -46.06
CA LEU A 553 -1.32 -4.08 -45.24
C LEU A 553 -0.25 -3.09 -45.70
N ASP A 554 0.02 -3.05 -47.01
CA ASP A 554 1.00 -2.17 -47.64
C ASP A 554 0.61 -0.68 -47.55
N THR A 555 -0.68 -0.38 -47.29
CA THR A 555 -1.19 0.96 -47.00
C THR A 555 -1.00 1.33 -45.53
N GLU A 556 -1.23 0.43 -44.59
CA GLU A 556 -1.00 0.68 -43.16
C GLU A 556 0.49 0.77 -42.82
N PHE A 557 1.36 -0.05 -43.42
CA PHE A 557 2.82 0.07 -43.26
C PHE A 557 3.33 1.47 -43.65
N LYS A 558 2.83 2.05 -44.75
CA LYS A 558 3.19 3.42 -45.19
C LYS A 558 2.71 4.51 -44.21
N LYS A 559 1.63 4.29 -43.46
CA LYS A 559 1.23 5.18 -42.36
C LYS A 559 2.15 5.03 -41.16
N LEU A 560 2.49 3.79 -40.78
CA LEU A 560 3.36 3.51 -39.64
C LEU A 560 4.76 4.12 -39.82
N ASP A 561 5.36 4.05 -41.02
CA ASP A 561 6.65 4.72 -41.28
C ASP A 561 6.54 6.26 -41.28
N LEU A 562 5.39 6.83 -41.70
CA LEU A 562 5.14 8.27 -41.59
C LEU A 562 5.02 8.71 -40.13
N GLU A 563 4.33 7.94 -39.28
CA GLU A 563 4.21 8.22 -37.84
C GLU A 563 5.53 8.01 -37.11
N ARG A 564 6.29 6.96 -37.43
CA ARG A 564 7.66 6.72 -36.95
C ARG A 564 8.58 7.90 -37.28
N THR A 565 8.45 8.47 -38.48
CA THR A 565 9.22 9.65 -38.91
C THR A 565 8.84 10.89 -38.09
N ARG A 566 7.54 11.14 -37.86
CA ARG A 566 7.08 12.23 -36.98
C ARG A 566 7.54 12.05 -35.53
N PHE A 567 7.52 10.82 -35.02
CA PHE A 567 7.99 10.52 -33.66
C PHE A 567 9.48 10.81 -33.51
N ALA A 568 10.32 10.40 -34.47
CA ALA A 568 11.74 10.73 -34.49
C ALA A 568 12.01 12.25 -34.52
N GLN A 569 11.23 13.01 -35.29
CA GLN A 569 11.31 14.48 -35.31
C GLN A 569 10.92 15.09 -33.96
N SER A 570 9.84 14.61 -33.32
CA SER A 570 9.42 15.07 -32.00
C SER A 570 10.42 14.71 -30.90
N GLN A 571 11.08 13.54 -31.00
CA GLN A 571 12.13 13.11 -30.08
C GLN A 571 13.37 14.00 -30.19
N ALA A 572 13.78 14.38 -31.42
CA ALA A 572 14.88 15.30 -31.65
C ALA A 572 14.59 16.70 -31.09
N ALA A 573 13.38 17.23 -31.33
CA ALA A 573 12.95 18.52 -30.77
C ALA A 573 12.98 18.52 -29.23
N PHE A 574 12.43 17.48 -28.60
CA PHE A 574 12.46 17.33 -27.14
C PHE A 574 13.89 17.24 -26.57
N GLN A 575 14.83 16.60 -27.28
CA GLN A 575 16.23 16.59 -26.84
C GLN A 575 16.88 17.99 -26.92
N GLN A 576 16.56 18.80 -27.93
CA GLN A 576 17.05 20.19 -28.02
C GLN A 576 16.48 21.06 -26.88
N GLU A 577 15.18 20.94 -26.59
CA GLU A 577 14.54 21.65 -25.47
C GLU A 577 15.15 21.24 -24.12
N LYS A 578 15.37 19.94 -23.90
CA LYS A 578 16.06 19.42 -22.71
C LYS A 578 17.50 19.95 -22.58
N GLN A 579 18.24 20.07 -23.68
CA GLN A 579 19.59 20.65 -23.67
C GLN A 579 19.57 22.14 -23.33
N ALA A 580 18.61 22.91 -23.87
CA ALA A 580 18.43 24.32 -23.55
C ALA A 580 18.08 24.52 -22.06
N PHE A 581 17.14 23.74 -21.53
CA PHE A 581 16.76 23.76 -20.11
C PHE A 581 17.94 23.44 -19.19
N ASN A 582 18.68 22.36 -19.49
CA ASN A 582 19.87 21.98 -18.71
C ASN A 582 20.93 23.11 -18.67
N LYS A 583 21.14 23.81 -19.79
CA LYS A 583 22.08 24.93 -19.87
C LYS A 583 21.60 26.14 -19.04
N GLN A 584 20.31 26.45 -19.06
CA GLN A 584 19.74 27.51 -18.23
C GLN A 584 19.83 27.17 -16.74
N TYR A 585 19.58 25.91 -16.37
CA TYR A 585 19.72 25.44 -14.99
C TYR A 585 21.17 25.53 -14.48
N GLN A 586 22.16 25.18 -15.31
CA GLN A 586 23.58 25.35 -14.96
C GLN A 586 23.96 26.81 -14.70
N ILE A 587 23.45 27.76 -15.50
CA ILE A 587 23.67 29.20 -15.29
C ILE A 587 23.07 29.64 -13.94
N GLN A 588 21.82 29.24 -13.65
CA GLN A 588 21.16 29.55 -12.36
C GLN A 588 21.91 28.96 -11.16
N GLN A 589 22.50 27.76 -11.30
CA GLN A 589 23.35 27.19 -10.24
C GLN A 589 24.63 28.01 -10.01
N GLN A 590 25.25 28.57 -11.06
CA GLN A 590 26.41 29.45 -10.93
C GLN A 590 26.04 30.79 -10.27
N GLU A 591 24.95 31.44 -10.71
CA GLU A 591 24.44 32.70 -10.13
C GLU A 591 24.15 32.56 -8.62
N VAL A 592 23.56 31.44 -8.20
CA VAL A 592 23.29 31.15 -6.79
C VAL A 592 24.57 30.88 -6.00
N GLN A 593 25.56 30.19 -6.59
CA GLN A 593 26.85 29.95 -5.95
C GLN A 593 27.64 31.25 -5.74
N GLU A 594 27.70 32.13 -6.73
CA GLU A 594 28.35 33.44 -6.62
C GLU A 594 27.67 34.32 -5.54
N MET A 595 26.33 34.31 -5.48
CA MET A 595 25.59 34.99 -4.42
C MET A 595 25.95 34.43 -3.02
N LEU A 596 26.03 33.11 -2.88
CA LEU A 596 26.32 32.44 -1.62
C LEU A 596 27.75 32.75 -1.13
N GLU A 597 28.73 32.73 -2.03
CA GLU A 597 30.12 33.08 -1.69
C GLU A 597 30.27 34.56 -1.33
N LYS A 598 29.56 35.46 -2.03
CA LYS A 598 29.50 36.89 -1.69
C LYS A 598 28.91 37.12 -0.29
N HIS A 599 27.79 36.48 0.04
CA HIS A 599 27.21 36.55 1.39
C HIS A 599 28.12 35.92 2.46
N LYS A 600 28.82 34.82 2.15
CA LYS A 600 29.80 34.21 3.05
C LYS A 600 30.93 35.19 3.40
N LEU A 601 31.53 35.82 2.39
CA LEU A 601 32.61 36.81 2.58
C LEU A 601 32.13 38.04 3.37
N GLN A 602 30.90 38.51 3.13
CA GLN A 602 30.30 39.61 3.90
C GLN A 602 30.08 39.23 5.38
N ASN A 603 29.58 38.02 5.65
CA ASN A 603 29.38 37.53 7.01
C ASN A 603 30.72 37.31 7.75
N GLU A 604 31.75 36.79 7.05
CA GLU A 604 33.08 36.59 7.62
C GLU A 604 33.76 37.93 7.97
N ALA A 605 33.65 38.93 7.08
CA ALA A 605 34.12 40.29 7.36
C ALA A 605 33.38 40.96 8.53
N TRP A 606 32.06 40.77 8.63
CA TRP A 606 31.26 41.29 9.75
C TRP A 606 31.61 40.63 11.09
N LEU A 607 31.75 39.29 11.11
CA LEU A 607 32.18 38.55 12.30
C LEU A 607 33.56 39.00 12.77
N LYS A 608 34.51 39.21 11.84
CA LYS A 608 35.84 39.72 12.16
C LYS A 608 35.78 41.14 12.75
N ALA A 609 35.02 42.04 12.13
CA ALA A 609 34.86 43.41 12.63
C ALA A 609 34.25 43.45 14.04
N ARG A 610 33.24 42.62 14.33
CA ARG A 610 32.64 42.55 15.68
C ARG A 610 33.56 41.86 16.69
N ALA A 611 34.45 40.95 16.27
CA ALA A 611 35.51 40.43 17.15
C ALA A 611 36.53 41.52 17.52
N GLU A 612 37.02 42.29 16.54
CA GLU A 612 37.93 43.44 16.77
C GLU A 612 37.28 44.55 17.62
N GLU A 613 35.95 44.66 17.64
CA GLU A 613 35.19 45.55 18.51
C GLU A 613 35.07 44.99 19.94
N ASN A 614 34.65 43.73 20.10
CA ASN A 614 34.59 43.04 21.39
C ASN A 614 35.96 43.04 22.12
N ASP A 615 37.08 42.94 21.38
CA ASP A 615 38.42 42.95 21.98
C ASP A 615 38.84 44.34 22.48
N LYS A 616 38.37 45.43 21.84
CA LYS A 616 38.54 46.79 22.36
C LYS A 616 37.73 47.00 23.63
N GLU A 617 36.45 46.58 23.63
CA GLU A 617 35.60 46.60 24.83
C GLU A 617 36.28 45.85 26.00
N ARG A 618 36.90 44.70 25.74
CA ARG A 618 37.66 43.93 26.74
C ARG A 618 38.90 44.67 27.27
N MET A 619 39.66 45.35 26.41
CA MET A 619 40.83 46.14 26.83
C MET A 619 40.43 47.33 27.70
N GLU A 620 39.36 48.06 27.34
CA GLU A 620 38.83 49.18 28.14
C GLU A 620 38.33 48.69 29.51
N ILE A 621 37.58 47.58 29.55
CA ILE A 621 37.14 46.95 30.80
C ILE A 621 38.34 46.51 31.66
N SER A 622 39.44 46.02 31.06
CA SER A 622 40.66 45.67 31.80
C SER A 622 41.32 46.90 32.42
N LYS A 623 41.46 47.99 31.67
CA LYS A 623 42.04 49.25 32.16
C LYS A 623 41.22 49.85 33.31
N LEU A 624 39.89 49.89 33.17
CA LEU A 624 38.99 50.37 34.23
C LEU A 624 39.10 49.52 35.51
N ARG A 625 39.32 48.19 35.40
CA ARG A 625 39.55 47.32 36.56
C ARG A 625 40.87 47.62 37.27
N GLU A 626 41.94 47.93 36.53
CA GLU A 626 43.23 48.33 37.10
C GLU A 626 43.14 49.68 37.82
N GLU A 627 42.44 50.66 37.24
CA GLU A 627 42.17 51.96 37.85
C GLU A 627 41.38 51.83 39.16
N ILE A 628 40.31 51.02 39.17
CA ILE A 628 39.53 50.70 40.39
C ILE A 628 40.40 50.00 41.44
N LEU A 629 41.27 49.06 41.05
CA LEU A 629 42.19 48.37 41.97
C LEU A 629 43.18 49.34 42.63
N LEU A 630 43.70 50.31 41.89
CA LEU A 630 44.59 51.34 42.40
C LEU A 630 43.86 52.27 43.40
N GLU A 631 42.63 52.67 43.08
CA GLU A 631 41.83 53.53 43.96
C GLU A 631 41.39 52.80 45.25
N GLN A 632 40.98 51.53 45.16
CA GLN A 632 40.72 50.68 46.33
C GLN A 632 41.95 50.56 47.25
N LYS A 633 43.15 50.43 46.66
CA LYS A 633 44.41 50.41 47.44
C LYS A 633 44.63 51.74 48.17
N LYS A 634 44.44 52.88 47.49
CA LYS A 634 44.58 54.23 48.09
C LYS A 634 43.60 54.43 49.25
N ILE A 635 42.32 54.08 49.07
CA ILE A 635 41.30 54.14 50.12
C ILE A 635 41.69 53.30 51.34
N LYS A 636 42.27 52.11 51.13
CA LYS A 636 42.75 51.23 52.20
C LYS A 636 43.94 51.82 52.98
N GLU A 637 44.85 52.51 52.29
CA GLU A 637 45.97 53.21 52.92
C GLU A 637 45.49 54.43 53.74
N GLU A 638 44.51 55.18 53.22
CA GLU A 638 43.86 56.29 53.95
C GLU A 638 43.10 55.79 55.19
N GLN A 639 42.37 54.67 55.09
CA GLN A 639 41.70 54.03 56.24
C GLN A 639 42.71 53.65 57.34
N GLN A 640 43.84 53.03 56.99
CA GLN A 640 44.89 52.69 57.95
C GLN A 640 45.54 53.93 58.60
N ALA A 641 45.64 55.05 57.89
CA ALA A 641 46.12 56.30 58.45
C ALA A 641 45.13 56.94 59.44
N ILE A 642 43.82 56.86 59.15
CA ILE A 642 42.75 57.29 60.06
C ILE A 642 42.72 56.40 61.31
N GLU A 643 42.82 55.08 61.16
CA GLU A 643 42.80 54.15 62.29
C GLU A 643 43.98 54.39 63.25
N LYS A 644 45.19 54.62 62.73
CA LYS A 644 46.37 55.00 63.54
C LYS A 644 46.16 56.32 64.29
N ARG A 645 45.55 57.33 63.66
CA ARG A 645 45.19 58.59 64.35
C ARG A 645 44.17 58.37 65.46
N ASN A 646 43.16 57.54 65.23
CA ASN A 646 42.17 57.19 66.25
C ASN A 646 42.80 56.45 67.43
N GLN A 647 43.71 55.50 67.19
CA GLN A 647 44.46 54.81 68.23
C GLN A 647 45.34 55.76 69.05
N GLN A 648 46.04 56.71 68.40
CA GLN A 648 46.81 57.75 69.09
C GLN A 648 45.91 58.66 69.95
N LEU A 649 44.76 59.09 69.42
CA LEU A 649 43.82 59.97 70.13
C LEU A 649 43.19 59.26 71.34
N MET A 650 42.85 57.97 71.20
CA MET A 650 42.39 57.14 72.33
C MET A 650 43.48 56.96 73.40
N SER A 651 44.75 56.81 73.01
CA SER A 651 45.88 56.73 73.96
C SER A 651 46.05 58.04 74.74
N ILE A 652 45.95 59.19 74.07
CA ILE A 652 45.98 60.52 74.71
C ILE A 652 44.79 60.68 75.67
N MET A 653 43.57 60.31 75.26
CA MET A 653 42.39 60.32 76.14
C MET A 653 42.54 59.39 77.36
N GLN A 654 43.25 58.27 77.22
CA GLN A 654 43.52 57.35 78.33
C GLN A 654 44.56 57.92 79.30
N GLN A 655 45.57 58.66 78.82
CA GLN A 655 46.52 59.39 79.67
C GLN A 655 45.82 60.49 80.48
N PHE A 656 44.97 61.31 79.84
CA PHE A 656 44.16 62.33 80.52
C PHE A 656 43.12 61.78 81.51
N LYS A 657 42.88 60.46 81.52
CA LYS A 657 41.96 59.78 82.46
C LYS A 657 42.69 59.12 83.64
N GLY A 658 44.02 59.16 83.65
CA GLY A 658 44.89 58.72 84.76
C GLY A 658 45.55 59.87 85.53
N MET A 659 45.25 61.12 85.14
CA MET A 659 45.55 62.36 85.86
C MET A 659 44.33 62.82 86.66
#